data_AF-A0A833RKJ0-F1
#
_entry.id   AF-A0A833RKJ0-F1
#
_cell.length_a   1.000
_cell.length_b   1.000
_cell.length_c   1.000
_cell.angle_alpha   90.00
_cell.angle_beta   90.00
_cell.angle_gamma   90.00
#
_symmetry.space_group_name_H-M   'P 1'
#
loop_
_entity.id
_entity.type
_entity.pdbx_description
1 polymer ?
#
loop_
_entity_poly.entity_id
_entity_poly.type
_entity_poly.pdbx_seq_one_letter_code
_entity_poly.pdbx_strand_id
1 'polypeptide(L)'
;MSSSDNSKKLSESYFYCLNTTSSLLLTSIFYCLTSPMILKSNANNYESCELFQKWVLKALNTWNTECLPSQPIITFTLKLVGLVSHNELRFHYWQFKNVYNKLCDIFNLHKDDLPVSIKMAYITMLITLIKHKSGRQWIIDSSAWKDVVKYAHWNHTLYVTHESHRFLWLLLLHEQQNVDFCKEVILTMSAPLMTNTIESHTHQVLQDNYLEENKLLCTTLDLLTNIIENTLFANMDNTIPELCQEIIDLEMRIKALFEACISTKVLSHIHKLFILCLFIPLKRFIREGKKIEVETKQKFFTDLNYIFLMLLSKVYIVELIKTNKFLMIFWKKLQSLQEFSFNYEHKFELQIIIIMIVPVSLCIKHTYKDSDIFDMFVSKMFDVTCVPIQRLGYNIRDVVLKNHVPLAQIAKINIDLLIEITDIMDRDIAVIVFQALCHVLKNCVPDTCSETLDNMTNAIHLENVSRKQIHKFPLEGDPIVDHPTLLLSLLNGLAIMTEKFKLKWQECVETICLLSLGQEILNHSGTLPIICVKALEICKLAIQNFMSPNLVLLTETDSHMKEIGPTLFKRLHDVNWEVRDSVLETLNTIAVISEDKYPTFQEYLLANEFLQLAVEIAKTDSESYVRASALVFLSTTVRINKLWEEKLSQFDLPNTAIILLNNESEGIVRKEAVILLKELYVHRKWPKNIIDSMILAMAKTAVLDLHWEVKINALEYWNHVITSHLSDQGVLDGHFPKVTFSKENRKIVSLNETEIKRRLNKALDELAKQNCLGVLLVTLEDSDFEVCKMSAAIINKLKTFLLKYKLNEPLPALPLPKDSATFDASYIKYESPTNDASSNCEMLNNSNNVIEEILDVNDASLLASIYNNSTNVDSKPQKSEKKTFQYISCVTRQIFLQKIFDMNIDAYIEEKDRWLATYTTSFESVLDDILTMYKKEDVNSMDCY
;
A
#
# COMPACT_ATOMS: atom_id res chain seq x y z
N MET A 1 -12.65 22.14 -34.17
CA MET A 1 -12.97 23.53 -33.78
C MET A 1 -12.57 23.85 -32.34
N SER A 2 -12.48 22.88 -31.43
CA SER A 2 -12.01 23.09 -30.04
C SER A 2 -10.50 23.38 -29.87
N SER A 3 -9.62 22.93 -30.77
CA SER A 3 -8.17 23.17 -30.63
C SER A 3 -7.75 24.63 -30.89
N SER A 4 -8.40 25.33 -31.83
CA SER A 4 -8.00 26.70 -32.18
C SER A 4 -8.43 27.73 -31.14
N ASP A 5 -9.60 27.55 -30.50
CA ASP A 5 -10.05 28.44 -29.42
C ASP A 5 -9.21 28.30 -28.16
N ASN A 6 -8.80 27.07 -27.80
CA ASN A 6 -7.86 26.84 -26.71
C ASN A 6 -6.50 27.47 -26.98
N SER A 7 -5.99 27.39 -28.22
CA SER A 7 -4.73 28.02 -28.63
C SER A 7 -4.76 29.55 -28.47
N LYS A 8 -5.92 30.15 -28.71
CA LYS A 8 -6.16 31.59 -28.65
C LYS A 8 -6.29 32.07 -27.20
N LYS A 9 -7.05 31.35 -26.36
CA LYS A 9 -7.16 31.58 -24.91
C LYS A 9 -5.80 31.45 -24.21
N LEU A 10 -5.02 30.40 -24.51
CA LEU A 10 -3.65 30.24 -24.02
C LEU A 10 -2.74 31.39 -24.47
N SER A 11 -2.80 31.80 -25.74
CA SER A 11 -2.01 32.93 -26.25
C SER A 11 -2.33 34.25 -25.56
N GLU A 12 -3.59 34.50 -25.21
CA GLU A 12 -4.02 35.66 -24.44
C GLU A 12 -3.45 35.60 -23.02
N SER A 13 -3.65 34.49 -22.28
CA SER A 13 -3.08 34.29 -20.94
C SER A 13 -1.56 34.49 -20.89
N TYR A 14 -0.84 34.00 -21.90
CA TYR A 14 0.62 34.16 -22.03
C TYR A 14 1.06 35.59 -22.33
N PHE A 15 0.30 36.35 -23.12
CA PHE A 15 0.59 37.76 -23.40
C PHE A 15 0.51 38.60 -22.11
N TYR A 16 -0.44 38.29 -21.22
CA TYR A 16 -0.59 38.97 -19.94
C TYR A 16 0.53 38.65 -18.94
N CYS A 17 1.20 37.50 -19.08
CA CYS A 17 2.32 37.09 -18.22
C CYS A 17 3.66 37.80 -18.49
N LEU A 18 3.74 38.65 -19.53
CA LEU A 18 4.99 39.31 -19.94
C LEU A 18 5.29 40.62 -19.17
N ASN A 19 4.27 41.26 -18.59
CA ASN A 19 4.34 42.68 -18.17
C ASN A 19 3.96 42.98 -16.71
N THR A 20 3.58 42.00 -15.89
CA THR A 20 2.98 42.25 -14.56
C THR A 20 3.89 41.85 -13.39
N THR A 21 4.00 42.75 -12.41
CA THR A 21 4.76 42.60 -11.15
C THR A 21 3.94 41.97 -10.01
N SER A 22 2.69 41.54 -10.23
CA SER A 22 1.82 40.96 -9.18
C SER A 22 2.03 39.44 -9.03
N SER A 23 2.15 38.97 -7.78
CA SER A 23 2.76 37.67 -7.46
C SER A 23 1.80 36.49 -7.27
N LEU A 24 0.54 36.66 -6.88
CA LEU A 24 -0.34 35.52 -6.52
C LEU A 24 -1.11 34.92 -7.72
N LEU A 25 -1.75 35.76 -8.53
CA LEU A 25 -2.62 35.31 -9.63
C LEU A 25 -1.89 34.48 -10.70
N LEU A 26 -0.64 34.85 -11.00
CA LEU A 26 0.23 34.11 -11.90
C LEU A 26 0.67 32.76 -11.30
N THR A 27 0.81 32.67 -9.97
CA THR A 27 1.31 31.45 -9.32
C THR A 27 0.30 30.32 -9.46
N SER A 28 -1.00 30.57 -9.30
CA SER A 28 -2.06 29.58 -9.49
C SER A 28 -2.21 29.14 -10.95
N ILE A 29 -2.16 30.11 -11.89
CA ILE A 29 -2.15 29.86 -13.35
C ILE A 29 -0.98 28.95 -13.72
N PHE A 30 0.23 29.28 -13.25
CA PHE A 30 1.42 28.49 -13.52
C PHE A 30 1.42 27.16 -12.77
N TYR A 31 0.88 27.07 -11.56
CA TYR A 31 0.81 25.80 -10.83
C TYR A 31 -0.05 24.79 -11.59
N CYS A 32 -1.24 25.20 -12.05
CA CYS A 32 -2.11 24.41 -12.91
C CYS A 32 -1.44 24.07 -14.25
N LEU A 33 -0.77 25.03 -14.89
CA LEU A 33 0.01 24.79 -16.11
C LEU A 33 1.25 23.92 -15.88
N THR A 34 1.84 23.86 -14.69
CA THR A 34 3.04 23.05 -14.38
C THR A 34 2.74 21.58 -14.10
N SER A 35 1.47 21.15 -14.11
CA SER A 35 1.13 19.74 -13.99
C SER A 35 1.87 18.95 -15.08
N PRO A 36 2.73 17.97 -14.71
CA PRO A 36 3.51 17.20 -15.67
C PRO A 36 2.62 16.48 -16.68
N MET A 37 1.40 16.11 -16.31
CA MET A 37 0.42 15.50 -17.22
C MET A 37 -0.08 16.48 -18.27
N ILE A 38 -0.39 17.72 -17.88
CA ILE A 38 -0.97 18.75 -18.75
C ILE A 38 0.08 19.29 -19.74
N LEU A 39 1.32 19.49 -19.30
CA LEU A 39 2.39 19.91 -20.23
C LEU A 39 2.86 18.77 -21.13
N LYS A 40 2.85 17.52 -20.67
CA LYS A 40 3.28 16.37 -21.48
C LYS A 40 2.23 15.99 -22.54
N SER A 41 0.94 16.13 -22.25
CA SER A 41 -0.13 15.99 -23.25
C SER A 41 -0.04 17.09 -24.32
N ASN A 42 0.19 18.34 -23.91
CA ASN A 42 0.28 19.49 -24.83
C ASN A 42 1.62 19.60 -25.57
N ALA A 43 2.74 19.13 -25.00
CA ALA A 43 4.05 19.16 -25.66
C ALA A 43 4.17 18.20 -26.86
N ASN A 44 3.33 17.16 -26.90
CA ASN A 44 3.22 16.26 -28.05
C ASN A 44 2.41 16.88 -29.20
N ASN A 45 1.64 17.94 -28.93
CA ASN A 45 0.86 18.64 -29.92
C ASN A 45 1.69 19.73 -30.61
N TYR A 46 1.71 19.76 -31.95
CA TYR A 46 2.60 20.63 -32.73
C TYR A 46 2.23 22.12 -32.58
N GLU A 47 0.92 22.44 -32.60
CA GLU A 47 0.41 23.82 -32.52
C GLU A 47 0.69 24.48 -31.16
N SER A 48 0.50 23.76 -30.06
CA SER A 48 0.74 24.27 -28.70
C SER A 48 2.23 24.55 -28.44
N CYS A 49 3.12 23.76 -29.04
CA CYS A 49 4.56 23.96 -28.92
C CYS A 49 5.06 25.19 -29.67
N GLU A 50 4.48 25.52 -30.83
CA GLU A 50 4.81 26.75 -31.55
C GLU A 50 4.44 27.99 -30.73
N LEU A 51 3.32 27.95 -30.01
CA LEU A 51 2.91 29.00 -29.07
C LEU A 51 3.92 29.18 -27.94
N PHE A 52 4.35 28.09 -27.28
CA PHE A 52 5.37 28.16 -26.22
C PHE A 52 6.71 28.72 -26.74
N GLN A 53 7.12 28.30 -27.94
CA GLN A 53 8.35 28.80 -28.55
C GLN A 53 8.29 30.31 -28.84
N LYS A 54 7.17 30.79 -29.40
CA LYS A 54 6.95 32.23 -29.65
C LYS A 54 6.92 33.03 -28.36
N TRP A 55 6.26 32.51 -27.32
CA TRP A 55 6.17 33.17 -26.02
C TRP A 55 7.53 33.29 -25.34
N VAL A 56 8.29 32.19 -25.22
CA VAL A 56 9.63 32.21 -24.58
C VAL A 56 10.56 33.18 -25.29
N LEU A 57 10.56 33.19 -26.64
CA LEU A 57 11.39 34.13 -27.40
C LEU A 57 10.98 35.59 -27.18
N LYS A 58 9.68 35.87 -27.07
CA LYS A 58 9.18 37.21 -26.77
C LYS A 58 9.56 37.62 -25.34
N ALA A 59 9.37 36.73 -24.37
CA ALA A 59 9.71 36.94 -22.96
C ALA A 59 11.19 37.27 -22.77
N LEU A 60 12.08 36.50 -23.39
CA LEU A 60 13.53 36.72 -23.33
C LEU A 60 14.00 37.99 -24.03
N ASN A 61 13.20 38.56 -24.94
CA ASN A 61 13.49 39.85 -25.55
C ASN A 61 12.92 41.02 -24.74
N THR A 62 11.94 40.76 -23.87
CA THR A 62 11.34 41.77 -22.98
C THR A 62 12.09 41.88 -21.66
N TRP A 63 12.56 40.75 -21.09
CA TRP A 63 13.32 40.74 -19.85
C TRP A 63 14.77 41.16 -20.10
N ASN A 64 15.27 42.04 -19.24
CA ASN A 64 16.66 42.46 -19.19
C ASN A 64 17.14 42.40 -17.72
N THR A 65 18.43 42.66 -17.49
CA THR A 65 19.02 42.64 -16.15
C THR A 65 18.41 43.66 -15.17
N GLU A 66 17.64 44.63 -15.65
CA GLU A 66 16.99 45.67 -14.85
C GLU A 66 15.49 45.39 -14.58
N CYS A 67 14.87 44.49 -15.36
CA CYS A 67 13.46 44.10 -15.27
C CYS A 67 13.34 42.57 -15.21
N LEU A 68 13.58 42.02 -14.01
CA LEU A 68 13.52 40.59 -13.74
C LEU A 68 12.08 40.14 -13.45
N PRO A 69 11.63 39.00 -14.01
CA PRO A 69 10.34 38.43 -13.67
C PRO A 69 10.33 37.83 -12.25
N SER A 70 9.14 37.60 -11.69
CA SER A 70 8.97 37.01 -10.37
C SER A 70 9.46 35.55 -10.30
N GLN A 71 9.82 35.08 -9.10
CA GLN A 71 10.36 33.72 -8.88
C GLN A 71 9.48 32.57 -9.46
N PRO A 72 8.14 32.62 -9.37
CA PRO A 72 7.27 31.63 -10.03
C PRO A 72 7.39 31.63 -11.56
N ILE A 73 7.51 32.81 -12.20
CA ILE A 73 7.66 32.95 -13.64
C ILE A 73 9.00 32.35 -14.11
N ILE A 74 10.07 32.62 -13.36
CA ILE A 74 11.40 32.04 -13.63
C ILE A 74 11.32 30.50 -13.53
N THR A 75 10.74 30.00 -12.44
CA THR A 75 10.56 28.56 -12.18
C THR A 75 9.76 27.89 -13.29
N PHE A 76 8.64 28.50 -13.71
CA PHE A 76 7.81 28.02 -14.81
C PHE A 76 8.59 27.98 -16.12
N THR A 77 9.28 29.09 -16.46
CA THR A 77 10.01 29.23 -17.72
C THR A 77 11.09 28.16 -17.84
N LEU A 78 11.88 27.93 -16.79
CA LEU A 78 12.91 26.89 -16.78
C LEU A 78 12.33 25.48 -16.96
N LYS A 79 11.22 25.18 -16.29
CA LYS A 79 10.52 23.88 -16.44
C LYS A 79 9.95 23.70 -17.84
N LEU A 80 9.30 24.73 -18.38
CA LEU A 80 8.73 24.72 -19.74
C LEU A 80 9.82 24.50 -20.79
N VAL A 81 10.93 25.22 -20.65
CA VAL A 81 12.10 25.06 -21.53
C VAL A 81 12.68 23.66 -21.40
N GLY A 82 12.84 23.11 -20.19
CA GLY A 82 13.27 21.71 -20.04
C GLY A 82 12.35 20.71 -20.76
N LEU A 83 11.04 20.86 -20.58
CA LEU A 83 10.04 19.96 -21.16
C LEU A 83 10.00 19.98 -22.68
N VAL A 84 9.99 21.17 -23.30
CA VAL A 84 9.97 21.28 -24.76
C VAL A 84 11.31 20.86 -25.37
N SER A 85 12.42 21.10 -24.66
CA SER A 85 13.77 20.67 -25.06
C SER A 85 13.99 19.17 -24.93
N HIS A 86 13.05 18.43 -24.35
CA HIS A 86 13.14 16.98 -24.29
C HIS A 86 13.26 16.34 -25.70
N ASN A 87 12.72 17.01 -26.73
CA ASN A 87 12.92 16.65 -28.13
C ASN A 87 14.16 17.36 -28.71
N GLU A 88 15.12 16.59 -29.24
CA GLU A 88 16.40 17.09 -29.73
C GLU A 88 16.29 18.09 -30.90
N LEU A 89 15.28 17.96 -31.78
CA LEU A 89 15.07 18.93 -32.86
C LEU A 89 14.66 20.31 -32.34
N ARG A 90 13.84 20.32 -31.28
CA ARG A 90 13.39 21.56 -30.64
C ARG A 90 14.51 22.20 -29.82
N PHE A 91 15.34 21.36 -29.19
CA PHE A 91 16.57 21.82 -28.57
C PHE A 91 17.44 22.57 -29.59
N HIS A 92 17.69 22.00 -30.77
CA HIS A 92 18.48 22.67 -31.82
C HIS A 92 17.89 24.01 -32.26
N TYR A 93 16.56 24.10 -32.41
CA TYR A 93 15.89 25.36 -32.72
C TYR A 93 16.15 26.43 -31.65
N TRP A 94 16.04 26.08 -30.38
CA TRP A 94 16.29 27.01 -29.27
C TRP A 94 17.76 27.33 -29.07
N GLN A 95 18.65 26.38 -29.34
CA GLN A 95 20.09 26.60 -29.36
C GLN A 95 20.47 27.61 -30.44
N PHE A 96 19.91 27.48 -31.66
CA PHE A 96 20.12 28.45 -32.74
C PHE A 96 19.63 29.86 -32.36
N LYS A 97 18.57 29.95 -31.56
CA LYS A 97 18.05 31.22 -31.02
C LYS A 97 18.74 31.70 -29.74
N ASN A 98 19.79 31.01 -29.31
CA ASN A 98 20.56 31.30 -28.10
C ASN A 98 19.72 31.37 -26.81
N VAL A 99 18.64 30.60 -26.73
CA VAL A 99 17.66 30.65 -25.63
C VAL A 99 18.29 30.29 -24.28
N TYR A 100 19.10 29.23 -24.24
CA TYR A 100 19.67 28.74 -22.99
C TYR A 100 20.70 29.70 -22.37
N ASN A 101 21.61 30.26 -23.18
CA ASN A 101 22.57 31.25 -22.69
C ASN A 101 21.85 32.53 -22.24
N LYS A 102 20.84 32.99 -22.99
CA LYS A 102 19.99 34.12 -22.56
C LYS A 102 19.28 33.87 -21.24
N LEU A 103 18.79 32.65 -20.98
CA LEU A 103 18.19 32.29 -19.69
C LEU A 103 19.21 32.34 -18.57
N CYS A 104 20.41 31.79 -18.79
CA CYS A 104 21.51 31.85 -17.83
C CYS A 104 21.91 33.29 -17.49
N ASP A 105 22.03 34.16 -18.51
CA ASP A 105 22.43 35.55 -18.35
C ASP A 105 21.35 36.39 -17.68
N ILE A 106 20.09 36.31 -18.15
CA ILE A 106 18.98 37.12 -17.64
C ILE A 106 18.65 36.72 -16.21
N PHE A 107 18.54 35.43 -15.90
CA PHE A 107 18.21 34.97 -14.54
C PHE A 107 19.44 34.82 -13.63
N ASN A 108 20.63 35.13 -14.15
CA ASN A 108 21.91 35.01 -13.46
C ASN A 108 22.06 33.65 -12.76
N LEU A 109 21.84 32.56 -13.52
CA LEU A 109 21.75 31.20 -13.00
C LEU A 109 23.09 30.68 -12.43
N HIS A 110 24.20 31.33 -12.76
CA HIS A 110 25.53 31.04 -12.23
C HIS A 110 25.80 31.70 -10.87
N LYS A 111 24.86 32.51 -10.35
CA LYS A 111 25.01 33.14 -9.03
C LYS A 111 24.84 32.11 -7.91
N ASP A 112 25.68 32.25 -6.90
CA ASP A 112 25.74 31.35 -5.74
C ASP A 112 24.47 31.45 -4.84
N ASP A 113 23.94 32.68 -4.68
CA ASP A 113 22.77 32.99 -3.85
C ASP A 113 21.46 33.01 -4.65
N LEU A 114 21.06 31.84 -5.15
CA LEU A 114 19.76 31.64 -5.82
C LEU A 114 18.71 30.98 -4.88
N PRO A 115 17.43 31.36 -5.00
CA PRO A 115 16.33 30.72 -4.30
C PRO A 115 16.22 29.21 -4.61
N VAL A 116 15.82 28.42 -3.60
CA VAL A 116 15.72 26.95 -3.69
C VAL A 116 14.83 26.49 -4.86
N SER A 117 13.71 27.15 -5.13
CA SER A 117 12.80 26.76 -6.22
C SER A 117 13.42 26.96 -7.60
N ILE A 118 14.25 28.00 -7.77
CA ILE A 118 14.96 28.29 -9.02
C ILE A 118 16.09 27.29 -9.22
N LYS A 119 16.88 26.98 -8.16
CA LYS A 119 17.89 25.92 -8.18
C LYS A 119 17.29 24.58 -8.64
N MET A 120 16.15 24.19 -8.05
CA MET A 120 15.43 22.97 -8.43
C MET A 120 14.95 22.99 -9.89
N ALA A 121 14.35 24.09 -10.34
CA ALA A 121 13.86 24.22 -11.71
C ALA A 121 14.99 24.18 -12.74
N TYR A 122 16.12 24.81 -12.41
CA TYR A 122 17.33 24.79 -13.22
C TYR A 122 17.92 23.38 -13.33
N ILE A 123 18.12 22.67 -12.22
CA ILE A 123 18.58 21.27 -12.24
C ILE A 123 17.61 20.39 -13.04
N THR A 124 16.31 20.57 -12.85
CA THR A 124 15.28 19.81 -13.60
C THR A 124 15.40 20.03 -15.10
N MET A 125 15.60 21.29 -15.53
CA MET A 125 15.87 21.61 -16.93
C MET A 125 17.13 20.89 -17.42
N LEU A 126 18.24 20.96 -16.69
CA LEU A 126 19.48 20.29 -17.08
C LEU A 126 19.31 18.75 -17.17
N ILE A 127 18.59 18.12 -16.25
CA ILE A 127 18.26 16.68 -16.29
C ILE A 127 17.47 16.30 -17.56
N THR A 128 16.62 17.20 -18.07
CA THR A 128 15.93 16.94 -19.35
C THR A 128 16.86 17.02 -20.55
N LEU A 129 17.83 17.95 -20.52
CA LEU A 129 18.79 18.18 -21.61
C LEU A 129 19.82 17.04 -21.73
N ILE A 130 20.25 16.43 -20.61
CA ILE A 130 21.26 15.35 -20.67
C ILE A 130 20.76 14.08 -21.40
N LYS A 131 19.44 13.94 -21.61
CA LYS A 131 18.87 12.76 -22.27
C LYS A 131 19.28 12.61 -23.73
N HIS A 132 19.62 13.70 -24.42
CA HIS A 132 20.03 13.69 -25.82
C HIS A 132 21.44 14.26 -26.00
N LYS A 133 22.13 13.93 -27.10
CA LYS A 133 23.57 14.20 -27.27
C LYS A 133 23.85 15.69 -27.37
N SER A 134 23.02 16.43 -28.11
CA SER A 134 23.22 17.88 -28.30
C SER A 134 23.09 18.67 -26.99
N GLY A 135 22.25 18.23 -26.07
CA GLY A 135 22.04 18.87 -24.77
C GLY A 135 23.23 18.63 -23.83
N ARG A 136 23.78 17.39 -23.85
CA ARG A 136 25.01 17.08 -23.13
C ARG A 136 26.18 17.94 -23.60
N GLN A 137 26.37 18.08 -24.92
CA GLN A 137 27.43 18.93 -25.46
C GLN A 137 27.29 20.39 -24.99
N TRP A 138 26.08 20.95 -25.03
CA TRP A 138 25.87 22.32 -24.52
C TRP A 138 26.17 22.45 -23.02
N ILE A 139 25.81 21.46 -22.20
CA ILE A 139 26.13 21.46 -20.75
C ILE A 139 27.65 21.43 -20.53
N ILE A 140 28.38 20.64 -21.33
CA ILE A 140 29.84 20.58 -21.27
C ILE A 140 30.44 21.94 -21.65
N ASP A 141 30.04 22.49 -22.80
CA ASP A 141 30.59 23.74 -23.34
C ASP A 141 30.27 24.96 -22.45
N SER A 142 29.07 25.01 -21.87
CA SER A 142 28.63 26.09 -20.97
C SER A 142 29.16 25.96 -19.54
N SER A 143 29.79 24.84 -19.18
CA SER A 143 30.20 24.54 -17.80
C SER A 143 29.07 24.56 -16.76
N ALA A 144 27.79 24.48 -17.17
CA ALA A 144 26.62 24.48 -16.28
C ALA A 144 26.66 23.38 -15.20
N TRP A 145 27.35 22.27 -15.48
CA TRP A 145 27.54 21.18 -14.53
C TRP A 145 28.33 21.60 -13.28
N LYS A 146 29.21 22.61 -13.36
CA LYS A 146 29.99 23.12 -12.22
C LYS A 146 29.09 23.75 -11.16
N ASP A 147 28.00 24.40 -11.57
CA ASP A 147 27.01 24.96 -10.65
C ASP A 147 26.29 23.86 -9.86
N VAL A 148 25.96 22.76 -10.53
CA VAL A 148 25.31 21.61 -9.88
C VAL A 148 26.25 20.92 -8.88
N VAL A 149 27.57 20.86 -9.16
CA VAL A 149 28.56 20.37 -8.18
C VAL A 149 28.58 21.26 -6.93
N LYS A 150 28.52 22.58 -7.07
CA LYS A 150 28.41 23.49 -5.91
C LYS A 150 27.13 23.23 -5.12
N TYR A 151 26.00 23.05 -5.81
CA TYR A 151 24.71 22.78 -5.16
C TYR A 151 24.70 21.47 -4.39
N ALA A 152 25.37 20.43 -4.91
CA ALA A 152 25.57 19.17 -4.21
C ALA A 152 26.41 19.35 -2.93
N HIS A 153 27.45 20.17 -2.97
CA HIS A 153 28.35 20.37 -1.82
C HIS A 153 27.79 21.28 -0.71
N TRP A 154 26.95 22.25 -1.05
CA TRP A 154 26.48 23.27 -0.09
C TRP A 154 25.29 22.83 0.78
N ASN A 155 24.68 21.66 0.51
CA ASN A 155 23.59 21.09 1.31
C ASN A 155 22.48 22.11 1.65
N HIS A 156 21.95 22.81 0.66
CA HIS A 156 20.91 23.85 0.86
C HIS A 156 19.61 23.26 1.40
N THR A 157 19.06 22.25 0.72
CA THR A 157 17.91 21.46 1.14
C THR A 157 18.10 20.01 0.69
N LEU A 158 17.43 19.07 1.35
CA LEU A 158 17.50 17.65 0.98
C LEU A 158 17.06 17.41 -0.47
N TYR A 159 16.06 18.15 -0.95
CA TYR A 159 15.55 18.07 -2.33
C TYR A 159 16.57 18.53 -3.38
N VAL A 160 17.21 19.69 -3.18
CA VAL A 160 18.23 20.21 -4.12
C VAL A 160 19.44 19.28 -4.16
N THR A 161 19.86 18.80 -2.99
CA THR A 161 21.00 17.87 -2.87
C THR A 161 20.70 16.56 -3.60
N HIS A 162 19.52 15.99 -3.39
CA HIS A 162 19.10 14.76 -4.07
C HIS A 162 19.04 14.91 -5.60
N GLU A 163 18.42 15.97 -6.12
CA GLU A 163 18.36 16.19 -7.57
C GLU A 163 19.73 16.56 -8.18
N SER A 164 20.61 17.22 -7.41
CA SER A 164 21.99 17.49 -7.85
C SER A 164 22.80 16.21 -7.93
N HIS A 165 22.73 15.34 -6.94
CA HIS A 165 23.35 14.01 -6.99
C HIS A 165 22.85 13.24 -8.21
N ARG A 166 21.52 13.26 -8.42
CA ARG A 166 20.87 12.62 -9.56
C ARG A 166 21.39 13.10 -10.90
N PHE A 167 21.46 14.40 -11.09
CA PHE A 167 21.99 15.00 -12.31
C PHE A 167 23.43 14.54 -12.58
N LEU A 168 24.29 14.59 -11.56
CA LEU A 168 25.72 14.34 -11.71
C LEU A 168 26.03 12.89 -12.08
N TRP A 169 25.41 11.91 -11.42
CA TRP A 169 25.64 10.50 -11.79
C TRP A 169 25.03 10.16 -13.16
N LEU A 170 23.90 10.76 -13.54
CA LEU A 170 23.32 10.59 -14.88
C LEU A 170 24.22 11.19 -15.97
N LEU A 171 24.81 12.35 -15.71
CA LEU A 171 25.74 13.00 -16.64
C LEU A 171 26.97 12.12 -16.88
N LEU A 172 27.60 11.63 -15.80
CA LEU A 172 28.74 10.71 -15.87
C LEU A 172 28.38 9.41 -16.61
N LEU A 173 27.20 8.85 -16.33
CA LEU A 173 26.74 7.62 -16.99
C LEU A 173 26.55 7.79 -18.50
N HIS A 174 25.95 8.90 -18.94
CA HIS A 174 25.76 9.17 -20.37
C HIS A 174 27.05 9.52 -21.12
N GLU A 175 28.01 10.17 -20.43
CA GLU A 175 29.30 10.59 -21.00
C GLU A 175 30.45 9.63 -20.68
N GLN A 176 30.16 8.39 -20.27
CA GLN A 176 31.16 7.37 -19.90
C GLN A 176 32.25 7.09 -20.97
N GLN A 177 31.98 7.40 -22.25
CA GLN A 177 32.94 7.27 -23.35
C GLN A 177 33.92 8.46 -23.44
N ASN A 178 33.54 9.63 -22.92
CA ASN A 178 34.36 10.82 -22.87
C ASN A 178 35.16 10.85 -21.56
N VAL A 179 36.24 10.06 -21.54
CA VAL A 179 37.05 9.81 -20.33
C VAL A 179 37.67 11.11 -19.79
N ASP A 180 38.12 12.01 -20.65
CA ASP A 180 38.76 13.27 -20.23
C ASP A 180 37.77 14.22 -19.56
N PHE A 181 36.56 14.32 -20.09
CA PHE A 181 35.48 15.08 -19.43
C PHE A 181 35.08 14.46 -18.09
N CYS A 182 34.90 13.13 -18.05
CA CYS A 182 34.57 12.44 -16.81
C CYS A 182 35.66 12.65 -15.74
N LYS A 183 36.95 12.66 -16.14
CA LYS A 183 38.06 12.99 -15.25
C LYS A 183 37.94 14.41 -14.68
N GLU A 184 37.65 15.42 -15.51
CA GLU A 184 37.47 16.80 -15.05
C GLU A 184 36.34 16.90 -14.02
N VAL A 185 35.20 16.27 -14.30
CA VAL A 185 34.04 16.27 -13.41
C VAL A 185 34.38 15.60 -12.08
N ILE A 186 34.95 14.37 -12.12
CA ILE A 186 35.34 13.62 -10.91
C ILE A 186 36.35 14.40 -10.07
N LEU A 187 37.37 15.02 -10.69
CA LEU A 187 38.36 15.84 -9.98
C LEU A 187 37.72 17.05 -9.31
N THR A 188 36.79 17.72 -9.99
CA THR A 188 36.09 18.90 -9.46
C THR A 188 35.22 18.54 -8.25
N MET A 189 34.52 17.40 -8.31
CA MET A 189 33.67 16.91 -7.23
C MET A 189 34.49 16.43 -6.03
N SER A 190 35.60 15.75 -6.28
CA SER A 190 36.44 15.15 -5.24
C SER A 190 37.51 16.10 -4.68
N ALA A 191 37.63 17.32 -5.20
CA ALA A 191 38.62 18.30 -4.77
C ALA A 191 38.68 18.49 -3.24
N PRO A 192 37.56 18.56 -2.48
CA PRO A 192 37.62 18.65 -1.02
C PRO A 192 38.24 17.42 -0.34
N LEU A 193 38.04 16.22 -0.91
CA LEU A 193 38.65 14.98 -0.41
C LEU A 193 40.15 14.90 -0.75
N MET A 194 40.56 15.43 -1.91
CA MET A 194 41.95 15.42 -2.39
C MET A 194 42.83 16.48 -1.71
N THR A 195 42.25 17.64 -1.38
CA THR A 195 42.96 18.77 -0.76
C THR A 195 43.10 18.64 0.75
N ASN A 196 42.22 17.87 1.40
CA ASN A 196 42.38 17.46 2.79
C ASN A 196 43.59 16.52 2.93
N THR A 197 44.75 17.11 3.19
CA THR A 197 46.01 16.42 3.48
C THR A 197 45.92 15.82 4.89
N ILE A 198 45.43 14.57 4.96
CA ILE A 198 45.55 13.73 6.16
C ILE A 198 47.05 13.37 6.43
N GLU A 199 47.92 13.67 5.47
CA GLU A 199 49.37 13.58 5.60
C GLU A 199 49.94 14.87 6.22
N SER A 200 50.06 14.94 7.56
CA SER A 200 51.23 15.54 8.25
C SER A 200 51.07 15.79 9.75
N HIS A 201 49.91 15.52 10.37
CA HIS A 201 49.77 15.63 11.82
C HIS A 201 49.21 14.35 12.41
N THR A 202 50.01 13.71 13.27
CA THR A 202 49.66 12.58 14.15
C THR A 202 48.17 12.51 14.47
N HIS A 203 47.48 11.50 13.90
CA HIS A 203 46.16 10.98 14.28
C HIS A 203 45.32 11.95 15.12
N GLN A 204 44.88 13.07 14.53
CA GLN A 204 43.81 13.84 15.14
C GLN A 204 42.56 12.96 15.07
N VAL A 205 42.21 12.41 16.22
CA VAL A 205 41.00 11.62 16.43
C VAL A 205 39.82 12.41 15.88
N LEU A 206 39.10 11.84 14.91
CA LEU A 206 37.88 12.44 14.35
C LEU A 206 36.74 12.35 15.39
N GLN A 207 36.68 13.33 16.29
CA GLN A 207 35.64 13.51 17.31
C GLN A 207 34.41 14.23 16.74
N ASP A 208 33.32 14.32 17.52
CA ASP A 208 32.04 14.91 17.08
C ASP A 208 32.17 16.37 16.58
N ASN A 209 33.13 17.16 17.09
CA ASN A 209 33.37 18.54 16.66
C ASN A 209 33.93 18.64 15.22
N TYR A 210 34.51 17.56 14.69
CA TYR A 210 35.05 17.51 13.34
C TYR A 210 33.98 17.69 12.26
N LEU A 211 32.73 17.33 12.56
CA LEU A 211 31.59 17.44 11.63
C LEU A 211 31.24 18.90 11.32
N GLU A 212 31.37 19.79 12.30
CA GLU A 212 31.10 21.24 12.14
C GLU A 212 32.22 21.92 11.34
N GLU A 213 33.47 21.49 11.54
CA GLU A 213 34.64 22.00 10.84
C GLU A 213 34.80 21.44 9.42
N ASN A 214 34.23 20.26 9.13
CA ASN A 214 34.42 19.54 7.85
C ASN A 214 33.09 19.16 7.17
N LYS A 215 32.06 20.00 7.28
CA LYS A 215 30.77 19.79 6.61
C LYS A 215 30.94 19.50 5.11
N LEU A 216 31.83 20.23 4.44
CA LEU A 216 32.12 20.06 3.01
C LEU A 216 32.69 18.67 2.68
N LEU A 217 33.51 18.09 3.57
CA LEU A 217 34.03 16.72 3.37
C LEU A 217 32.90 15.69 3.45
N CYS A 218 31.99 15.82 4.43
CA CYS A 218 30.85 14.93 4.56
C CYS A 218 29.93 14.99 3.33
N THR A 219 29.65 16.18 2.81
CA THR A 219 28.82 16.32 1.59
C THR A 219 29.51 15.73 0.35
N THR A 220 30.83 15.88 0.24
CA THR A 220 31.61 15.21 -0.81
C THR A 220 31.57 13.69 -0.68
N LEU A 221 31.67 13.12 0.52
CA LEU A 221 31.55 11.68 0.75
C LEU A 221 30.16 11.15 0.40
N ASP A 222 29.10 11.88 0.75
CA ASP A 222 27.72 11.53 0.40
C ASP A 222 27.49 11.58 -1.11
N LEU A 223 28.03 12.61 -1.79
CA LEU A 223 28.00 12.75 -3.23
C LEU A 223 28.70 11.56 -3.92
N LEU A 224 29.93 11.23 -3.48
CA LEU A 224 30.69 10.09 -4.01
C LEU A 224 29.96 8.77 -3.75
N THR A 225 29.37 8.58 -2.57
CA THR A 225 28.53 7.43 -2.25
C THR A 225 27.38 7.28 -3.24
N ASN A 226 26.67 8.38 -3.52
CA ASN A 226 25.53 8.36 -4.44
C ASN A 226 25.96 8.07 -5.89
N ILE A 227 27.08 8.65 -6.33
CA ILE A 227 27.63 8.40 -7.67
C ILE A 227 28.02 6.94 -7.80
N ILE A 228 28.86 6.42 -6.90
CA ILE A 228 29.33 5.03 -6.98
C ILE A 228 28.15 4.07 -6.88
N GLU A 229 27.21 4.26 -5.96
CA GLU A 229 26.06 3.36 -5.82
C GLU A 229 25.20 3.29 -7.09
N ASN A 230 24.90 4.43 -7.72
CA ASN A 230 24.04 4.46 -8.90
C ASN A 230 24.78 4.07 -10.20
N THR A 231 26.10 4.30 -10.27
CA THR A 231 26.90 3.97 -11.46
C THR A 231 27.42 2.52 -11.43
N LEU A 232 27.80 2.01 -10.27
CA LEU A 232 28.34 0.65 -10.12
C LEU A 232 27.35 -0.40 -10.61
N PHE A 233 26.08 -0.25 -10.25
CA PHE A 233 25.02 -1.22 -10.60
C PHE A 233 24.17 -0.82 -11.82
N ALA A 234 24.56 0.20 -12.60
CA ALA A 234 23.78 0.64 -13.77
C ALA A 234 23.82 -0.35 -14.95
N ASN A 235 25.01 -0.85 -15.28
CA ASN A 235 25.27 -1.89 -16.28
C ASN A 235 26.68 -2.46 -16.06
N MET A 236 26.98 -3.62 -16.65
CA MET A 236 28.30 -4.24 -16.50
C MET A 236 29.43 -3.42 -17.14
N ASP A 237 29.18 -2.79 -18.29
CA ASP A 237 30.21 -2.09 -19.08
C ASP A 237 30.67 -0.76 -18.47
N ASN A 238 29.91 -0.18 -17.54
CA ASN A 238 30.19 1.14 -16.99
C ASN A 238 31.49 1.19 -16.19
N THR A 239 32.40 2.07 -16.62
CA THR A 239 33.76 2.28 -16.11
C THR A 239 33.86 3.45 -15.11
N ILE A 240 32.81 4.24 -14.90
CA ILE A 240 32.84 5.41 -13.99
C ILE A 240 33.34 5.07 -12.57
N PRO A 241 32.90 3.98 -11.90
CA PRO A 241 33.43 3.63 -10.58
C PRO A 241 34.94 3.35 -10.57
N GLU A 242 35.45 2.73 -11.64
CA GLU A 242 36.87 2.42 -11.81
C GLU A 242 37.68 3.70 -12.03
N LEU A 243 37.15 4.64 -12.83
CA LEU A 243 37.74 5.96 -13.00
C LEU A 243 37.78 6.74 -11.69
N CYS A 244 36.70 6.73 -10.89
CA CYS A 244 36.71 7.35 -9.56
C CYS A 244 37.78 6.73 -8.65
N GLN A 245 37.93 5.40 -8.68
CA GLN A 245 38.93 4.69 -7.90
C GLN A 245 40.36 5.06 -8.31
N GLU A 246 40.65 5.14 -9.61
CA GLU A 246 41.99 5.44 -10.15
C GLU A 246 42.40 6.90 -9.97
N ILE A 247 41.48 7.86 -10.16
CA ILE A 247 41.77 9.30 -10.12
C ILE A 247 41.96 9.78 -8.67
N ILE A 248 41.12 9.29 -7.76
CA ILE A 248 41.06 9.78 -6.38
C ILE A 248 42.02 8.98 -5.48
N ASP A 249 42.39 7.76 -5.86
CA ASP A 249 42.89 6.73 -4.95
C ASP A 249 41.88 6.48 -3.81
N LEU A 250 40.63 6.24 -4.23
CA LEU A 250 39.45 6.29 -3.35
C LEU A 250 39.54 5.26 -2.21
N GLU A 251 39.87 4.00 -2.52
CA GLU A 251 40.02 2.92 -1.53
C GLU A 251 41.00 3.30 -0.40
N MET A 252 42.19 3.82 -0.74
CA MET A 252 43.22 4.18 0.25
C MET A 252 42.77 5.35 1.13
N ARG A 253 42.20 6.40 0.53
CA ARG A 253 41.73 7.58 1.29
C ARG A 253 40.56 7.26 2.20
N ILE A 254 39.60 6.48 1.70
CA ILE A 254 38.44 6.05 2.49
C ILE A 254 38.87 5.10 3.61
N LYS A 255 39.83 4.20 3.35
CA LYS A 255 40.42 3.33 4.38
C LYS A 255 41.11 4.14 5.48
N ALA A 256 41.93 5.14 5.11
CA ALA A 256 42.58 6.03 6.08
C ALA A 256 41.57 6.80 6.93
N LEU A 257 40.51 7.33 6.32
CA LEU A 257 39.42 8.00 7.03
C LEU A 257 38.68 7.03 7.97
N PHE A 258 38.39 5.82 7.53
CA PHE A 258 37.74 4.79 8.32
C PHE A 258 38.58 4.36 9.54
N GLU A 259 39.90 4.27 9.38
CA GLU A 259 40.86 4.00 10.46
C GLU A 259 40.85 5.11 11.50
N ALA A 260 40.99 6.37 11.06
CA ALA A 260 41.03 7.56 11.92
C ALA A 260 39.67 7.91 12.57
N CYS A 261 38.56 7.37 12.04
CA CYS A 261 37.22 7.68 12.51
C CYS A 261 36.92 7.09 13.89
N ILE A 262 36.59 7.94 14.87
CA ILE A 262 36.06 7.51 16.16
C ILE A 262 34.57 7.89 16.29
N SER A 263 34.09 9.01 15.75
CA SER A 263 32.66 9.34 15.80
C SER A 263 31.79 8.42 14.93
N THR A 264 30.70 7.88 15.50
CA THR A 264 29.69 7.10 14.74
C THR A 264 28.92 7.95 13.74
N LYS A 265 28.82 9.28 13.95
CA LYS A 265 28.18 10.23 13.02
C LYS A 265 29.02 10.45 11.76
N VAL A 266 30.33 10.57 11.91
CA VAL A 266 31.23 10.69 10.75
C VAL A 266 31.31 9.36 10.01
N LEU A 267 31.30 8.25 10.75
CA LEU A 267 31.30 6.90 10.18
C LEU A 267 30.11 6.67 9.24
N SER A 268 28.92 7.23 9.51
CA SER A 268 27.77 7.04 8.60
C SER A 268 27.97 7.61 7.19
N HIS A 269 28.86 8.59 7.00
CA HIS A 269 29.22 9.14 5.69
C HIS A 269 30.30 8.32 4.97
N ILE A 270 31.15 7.61 5.72
CA ILE A 270 32.30 6.86 5.18
C ILE A 270 31.93 5.39 4.91
N HIS A 271 31.16 4.80 5.82
CA HIS A 271 30.99 3.36 5.94
C HIS A 271 30.41 2.73 4.67
N LYS A 272 29.30 3.27 4.15
CA LYS A 272 28.65 2.77 2.94
C LYS A 272 29.56 2.89 1.71
N LEU A 273 30.28 4.01 1.57
CA LEU A 273 31.24 4.22 0.50
C LEU A 273 32.37 3.19 0.55
N PHE A 274 32.89 2.89 1.75
CA PHE A 274 33.95 1.90 1.89
C PHE A 274 33.50 0.51 1.45
N ILE A 275 32.27 0.12 1.79
CA ILE A 275 31.71 -1.17 1.32
C ILE A 275 31.53 -1.16 -0.20
N LEU A 276 31.06 -0.05 -0.80
CA LEU A 276 30.97 0.07 -2.26
C LEU A 276 32.33 -0.08 -2.95
N CYS A 277 33.40 0.49 -2.38
CA CYS A 277 34.76 0.34 -2.91
C CYS A 277 35.19 -1.13 -3.02
N LEU A 278 34.76 -2.02 -2.11
CA LEU A 278 35.05 -3.45 -2.20
C LEU A 278 34.46 -4.12 -3.46
N PHE A 279 33.32 -3.61 -3.95
CA PHE A 279 32.64 -4.17 -5.13
C PHE A 279 33.17 -3.61 -6.45
N ILE A 280 33.93 -2.50 -6.45
CA ILE A 280 34.50 -1.91 -7.68
C ILE A 280 35.47 -2.90 -8.36
N PRO A 281 36.52 -3.44 -7.68
CA PRO A 281 37.38 -4.44 -8.29
C PRO A 281 36.59 -5.68 -8.69
N LEU A 282 35.69 -6.18 -7.83
CA LEU A 282 34.91 -7.38 -8.09
C LEU A 282 34.10 -7.29 -9.39
N LYS A 283 33.41 -6.17 -9.62
CA LYS A 283 32.68 -5.91 -10.87
C LYS A 283 33.62 -5.94 -12.08
N ARG A 284 34.77 -5.25 -11.99
CA ARG A 284 35.78 -5.21 -13.07
C ARG A 284 36.19 -6.61 -13.51
N PHE A 285 36.45 -7.49 -12.55
CA PHE A 285 36.84 -8.87 -12.83
C PHE A 285 35.72 -9.71 -13.45
N ILE A 286 34.47 -9.53 -12.99
CA ILE A 286 33.32 -10.24 -13.57
C ILE A 286 33.09 -9.80 -15.03
N ARG A 287 33.23 -8.50 -15.32
CA ARG A 287 33.12 -7.94 -16.69
C ARG A 287 34.14 -8.55 -17.64
N GLU A 288 35.36 -8.80 -17.19
CA GLU A 288 36.45 -9.37 -18.03
C GLU A 288 36.23 -10.85 -18.40
N GLY A 289 35.14 -11.49 -17.96
CA GLY A 289 34.78 -12.87 -18.35
C GLY A 289 35.74 -13.94 -17.85
N LYS A 290 36.70 -13.58 -17.00
CA LYS A 290 37.63 -14.51 -16.35
C LYS A 290 36.91 -15.16 -15.17
N LYS A 291 37.11 -16.47 -14.97
CA LYS A 291 36.77 -17.09 -13.66
C LYS A 291 37.46 -16.25 -12.58
N ILE A 292 36.73 -15.88 -11.53
CA ILE A 292 37.25 -15.02 -10.46
C ILE A 292 38.58 -15.59 -9.98
N GLU A 293 39.66 -14.86 -10.26
CA GLU A 293 41.01 -15.27 -9.95
C GLU A 293 41.17 -15.40 -8.42
N VAL A 294 41.96 -16.39 -7.99
CA VAL A 294 42.12 -16.72 -6.56
C VAL A 294 42.60 -15.50 -5.77
N GLU A 295 43.45 -14.67 -6.38
CA GLU A 295 44.03 -13.47 -5.75
C GLU A 295 42.99 -12.37 -5.50
N THR A 296 42.15 -12.03 -6.47
CA THR A 296 41.05 -11.05 -6.30
C THR A 296 40.09 -11.47 -5.22
N LYS A 297 39.73 -12.76 -5.22
CA LYS A 297 38.86 -13.35 -4.21
C LYS A 297 39.48 -13.24 -2.83
N GLN A 298 40.76 -13.57 -2.69
CA GLN A 298 41.50 -13.45 -1.44
C GLN A 298 41.60 -12.00 -0.97
N LYS A 299 41.85 -11.03 -1.87
CA LYS A 299 41.85 -9.61 -1.54
C LYS A 299 40.51 -9.18 -0.97
N PHE A 300 39.40 -9.48 -1.66
CA PHE A 300 38.05 -9.14 -1.21
C PHE A 300 37.75 -9.65 0.22
N PHE A 301 38.05 -10.92 0.51
CA PHE A 301 37.84 -11.48 1.84
C PHE A 301 38.80 -10.91 2.90
N THR A 302 40.03 -10.56 2.50
CA THR A 302 41.02 -9.94 3.41
C THR A 302 40.56 -8.55 3.83
N ASP A 303 40.13 -7.73 2.88
CA ASP A 303 39.62 -6.39 3.14
C ASP A 303 38.31 -6.42 3.93
N LEU A 304 37.44 -7.39 3.64
CA LEU A 304 36.22 -7.61 4.42
C LEU A 304 36.51 -8.00 5.87
N ASN A 305 37.42 -8.95 6.09
CA ASN A 305 37.84 -9.34 7.44
C ASN A 305 38.50 -8.18 8.19
N TYR A 306 39.28 -7.35 7.50
CA TYR A 306 39.87 -6.15 8.06
C TYR A 306 38.79 -5.19 8.58
N ILE A 307 37.76 -4.91 7.78
CA ILE A 307 36.62 -4.06 8.20
C ILE A 307 35.94 -4.64 9.44
N PHE A 308 35.64 -5.94 9.44
CA PHE A 308 34.99 -6.58 10.59
C PHE A 308 35.83 -6.48 11.87
N LEU A 309 37.12 -6.79 11.81
CA LEU A 309 38.00 -6.72 12.97
C LEU A 309 38.19 -5.29 13.49
N MET A 310 38.26 -4.30 12.59
CA MET A 310 38.34 -2.90 12.97
C MET A 310 37.07 -2.41 13.68
N LEU A 311 35.88 -2.73 13.14
CA LEU A 311 34.61 -2.40 13.80
C LEU A 311 34.49 -3.08 15.16
N LEU A 312 34.93 -4.33 15.28
CA LEU A 312 34.96 -5.05 16.55
C LEU A 312 35.91 -4.43 17.57
N SER A 313 37.09 -3.99 17.14
CA SER A 313 38.06 -3.31 18.01
C SER A 313 37.50 -2.00 18.59
N LYS A 314 36.62 -1.33 17.84
CA LYS A 314 35.90 -0.11 18.24
C LYS A 314 34.56 -0.40 18.94
N VAL A 315 34.19 -1.68 19.11
CA VAL A 315 32.92 -2.13 19.71
C VAL A 315 31.68 -1.66 18.90
N TYR A 316 31.83 -1.42 17.59
CA TYR A 316 30.75 -0.94 16.71
C TYR A 316 29.91 -2.07 16.13
N ILE A 317 29.21 -2.80 17.02
CA ILE A 317 28.40 -3.97 16.66
C ILE A 317 27.25 -3.60 15.70
N VAL A 318 26.58 -2.46 15.90
CA VAL A 318 25.50 -2.00 15.02
C VAL A 318 26.02 -1.72 13.60
N GLU A 319 27.18 -1.10 13.47
CA GLU A 319 27.78 -0.83 12.16
C GLU A 319 28.30 -2.12 11.50
N LEU A 320 28.72 -3.10 12.29
CA LEU A 320 29.02 -4.45 11.78
C LEU A 320 27.77 -5.12 11.19
N ILE A 321 26.61 -5.00 11.85
CA ILE A 321 25.33 -5.52 11.32
C ILE A 321 24.95 -4.76 10.03
N LYS A 322 25.05 -3.43 10.01
CA LYS A 322 24.81 -2.62 8.80
C LYS A 322 25.75 -2.99 7.64
N THR A 323 27.00 -3.34 7.94
CA THR A 323 27.96 -3.85 6.94
C THR A 323 27.39 -5.08 6.24
N ASN A 324 26.89 -6.06 7.01
CA ASN A 324 26.31 -7.28 6.47
C ASN A 324 25.07 -7.00 5.61
N LYS A 325 24.20 -6.07 6.02
CA LYS A 325 23.09 -5.59 5.20
C LYS A 325 23.56 -5.03 3.85
N PHE A 326 24.54 -4.12 3.85
CA PHE A 326 25.07 -3.55 2.61
C PHE A 326 25.70 -4.61 1.71
N LEU A 327 26.46 -5.55 2.28
CA LEU A 327 27.05 -6.66 1.51
C LEU A 327 25.97 -7.49 0.82
N MET A 328 24.87 -7.84 1.51
CA MET A 328 23.76 -8.58 0.91
C MET A 328 23.11 -7.81 -0.25
N ILE A 329 22.80 -6.53 -0.03
CA ILE A 329 22.16 -5.68 -1.05
C ILE A 329 23.05 -5.56 -2.30
N PHE A 330 24.33 -5.24 -2.10
CA PHE A 330 25.27 -5.02 -3.20
C PHE A 330 25.62 -6.31 -3.93
N TRP A 331 25.69 -7.43 -3.21
CA TRP A 331 25.87 -8.75 -3.80
C TRP A 331 24.70 -9.13 -4.71
N LYS A 332 23.45 -9.01 -4.24
CA LYS A 332 22.25 -9.30 -5.03
C LYS A 332 22.09 -8.33 -6.21
N LYS A 333 22.40 -7.04 -6.04
CA LYS A 333 22.43 -6.06 -7.14
C LYS A 333 23.44 -6.46 -8.22
N LEU A 334 24.65 -6.91 -7.84
CA LEU A 334 25.66 -7.34 -8.81
C LEU A 334 25.24 -8.65 -9.51
N GLN A 335 24.69 -9.62 -8.78
CA GLN A 335 24.16 -10.87 -9.35
C GLN A 335 23.02 -10.62 -10.35
N SER A 336 22.22 -9.57 -10.13
CA SER A 336 21.15 -9.18 -11.07
C SER A 336 21.67 -8.66 -12.41
N LEU A 337 22.89 -8.13 -12.45
CA LEU A 337 23.52 -7.67 -13.68
C LEU A 337 24.17 -8.82 -14.46
N GLN A 338 24.80 -9.75 -13.75
CA GLN A 338 25.42 -10.93 -14.33
C GLN A 338 25.45 -12.03 -13.28
N GLU A 339 25.03 -13.25 -13.64
CA GLU A 339 25.08 -14.38 -12.72
C GLU A 339 26.53 -14.78 -12.45
N PHE A 340 26.93 -14.83 -11.18
CA PHE A 340 28.23 -15.30 -10.75
C PHE A 340 28.15 -15.96 -9.37
N SER A 341 29.09 -16.85 -9.09
CA SER A 341 29.24 -17.47 -7.78
C SER A 341 30.72 -17.62 -7.45
N PHE A 342 31.04 -17.57 -6.16
CA PHE A 342 32.32 -18.09 -5.70
C PHE A 342 32.22 -19.62 -5.68
N ASN A 343 33.14 -20.32 -6.35
CA ASN A 343 33.26 -21.78 -6.25
C ASN A 343 33.69 -22.21 -4.83
N TYR A 344 32.77 -22.16 -3.87
CA TYR A 344 32.96 -22.63 -2.50
C TYR A 344 31.88 -23.64 -2.14
N GLU A 345 32.20 -24.45 -1.14
CA GLU A 345 31.26 -25.34 -0.46
C GLU A 345 30.11 -24.56 0.21
N HIS A 346 30.38 -23.32 0.64
CA HIS A 346 29.40 -22.48 1.33
C HIS A 346 29.04 -21.22 0.53
N LYS A 347 27.74 -20.88 0.51
CA LYS A 347 27.22 -19.66 -0.13
C LYS A 347 27.63 -18.41 0.65
N PHE A 348 27.96 -17.34 -0.07
CA PHE A 348 28.38 -16.06 0.51
C PHE A 348 27.26 -15.39 1.31
N GLU A 349 26.04 -15.45 0.78
CA GLU A 349 24.83 -14.92 1.38
C GLU A 349 24.55 -15.55 2.76
N LEU A 350 24.77 -16.86 2.89
CA LEU A 350 24.67 -17.58 4.16
C LEU A 350 25.74 -17.14 5.17
N GLN A 351 26.98 -16.87 4.73
CA GLN A 351 28.04 -16.38 5.63
C GLN A 351 27.67 -15.03 6.25
N ILE A 352 27.18 -14.10 5.42
CA ILE A 352 26.76 -12.76 5.83
C ILE A 352 25.62 -12.83 6.84
N ILE A 353 24.60 -13.64 6.53
CA ILE A 353 23.41 -13.74 7.37
C ILE A 353 23.76 -14.33 8.73
N ILE A 354 24.64 -15.31 8.79
CA ILE A 354 25.01 -15.91 10.08
C ILE A 354 25.77 -14.91 10.94
N ILE A 355 26.70 -14.13 10.38
CA ILE A 355 27.33 -13.02 11.11
C ILE A 355 26.27 -12.03 11.60
N MET A 356 25.28 -11.71 10.76
CA MET A 356 24.19 -10.81 11.11
C MET A 356 23.34 -11.39 12.24
N ILE A 357 23.08 -12.69 12.30
CA ILE A 357 22.25 -13.33 13.34
C ILE A 357 22.99 -13.51 14.67
N VAL A 358 24.34 -13.53 14.70
CA VAL A 358 25.11 -13.78 15.93
C VAL A 358 24.68 -12.88 17.10
N PRO A 359 24.60 -11.54 16.98
CA PRO A 359 24.16 -10.69 18.09
C PRO A 359 22.76 -11.01 18.62
N VAL A 360 21.84 -11.44 17.74
CA VAL A 360 20.49 -11.89 18.15
C VAL A 360 20.58 -13.22 18.91
N SER A 361 21.40 -14.14 18.42
CA SER A 361 21.60 -15.45 19.05
C SER A 361 22.26 -15.37 20.44
N LEU A 362 22.97 -14.28 20.75
CA LEU A 362 23.51 -14.05 22.09
C LEU A 362 22.44 -13.75 23.15
N CYS A 363 21.22 -13.42 22.73
CA CYS A 363 20.07 -13.30 23.64
C CYS A 363 19.53 -14.66 24.11
N ILE A 364 19.97 -15.78 23.50
CA ILE A 364 19.52 -17.12 23.84
C ILE A 364 20.16 -17.57 25.16
N LYS A 365 19.36 -17.96 26.16
CA LYS A 365 19.86 -18.38 27.48
C LYS A 365 20.64 -19.69 27.36
N HIS A 366 21.69 -19.83 28.18
CA HIS A 366 22.52 -21.05 28.22
C HIS A 366 21.80 -22.26 28.84
N THR A 367 20.72 -22.07 29.59
CA THR A 367 19.88 -23.15 30.13
C THR A 367 19.13 -23.93 29.05
N TYR A 368 19.07 -23.37 27.84
CA TYR A 368 18.43 -23.96 26.67
C TYR A 368 19.30 -24.99 25.92
N LYS A 369 20.52 -25.23 26.40
CA LYS A 369 21.54 -26.05 25.74
C LYS A 369 21.24 -27.55 25.71
N ASP A 370 20.25 -28.02 26.47
CA ASP A 370 19.89 -29.45 26.51
C ASP A 370 18.71 -29.80 25.57
N SER A 371 18.29 -28.85 24.71
CA SER A 371 17.24 -29.08 23.71
C SER A 371 17.83 -29.61 22.40
N ASP A 372 17.48 -30.83 22.01
CA ASP A 372 17.88 -31.44 20.74
C ASP A 372 17.59 -30.52 19.52
N ILE A 373 16.50 -29.75 19.58
CA ILE A 373 16.10 -28.83 18.51
C ILE A 373 17.11 -27.68 18.39
N PHE A 374 17.59 -27.15 19.52
CA PHE A 374 18.59 -26.10 19.52
C PHE A 374 19.95 -26.62 19.05
N ASP A 375 20.33 -27.83 19.44
CA ASP A 375 21.57 -28.46 18.94
C ASP A 375 21.52 -28.74 17.44
N MET A 376 20.37 -29.12 16.89
CA MET A 376 20.15 -29.23 15.45
C MET A 376 20.31 -27.88 14.75
N PHE A 377 19.75 -26.81 15.31
CA PHE A 377 19.90 -25.45 14.78
C PHE A 377 21.36 -24.99 14.78
N VAL A 378 22.09 -25.21 15.89
CA VAL A 378 23.51 -24.88 15.99
C VAL A 378 24.33 -25.68 14.99
N SER A 379 24.12 -27.00 14.90
CA SER A 379 24.81 -27.87 13.94
C SER A 379 24.60 -27.38 12.50
N LYS A 380 23.36 -27.04 12.14
CA LYS A 380 23.01 -26.47 10.84
C LYS A 380 23.76 -25.16 10.55
N MET A 381 23.95 -24.28 11.53
CA MET A 381 24.76 -23.06 11.35
C MET A 381 26.24 -23.38 11.09
N PHE A 382 26.80 -24.38 11.77
CA PHE A 382 28.18 -24.81 11.54
C PHE A 382 28.35 -25.47 10.16
N ASP A 383 27.40 -26.28 9.71
CA ASP A 383 27.45 -26.96 8.41
C ASP A 383 27.47 -25.98 7.23
N VAL A 384 26.78 -24.84 7.36
CA VAL A 384 26.69 -23.84 6.29
C VAL A 384 27.73 -22.73 6.42
N THR A 385 28.64 -22.75 7.41
CA THR A 385 29.67 -21.72 7.60
C THR A 385 31.08 -22.24 7.46
N CYS A 386 31.97 -21.39 6.97
CA CYS A 386 33.40 -21.68 6.96
C CYS A 386 34.09 -21.26 8.28
N VAL A 387 35.23 -21.91 8.58
CA VAL A 387 36.00 -21.70 9.82
C VAL A 387 36.33 -20.22 10.13
N PRO A 388 36.75 -19.37 9.16
CA PRO A 388 36.98 -17.95 9.44
C PRO A 388 35.74 -17.21 9.95
N ILE A 389 34.57 -17.53 9.40
CA ILE A 389 33.29 -16.92 9.78
C ILE A 389 32.87 -17.38 11.17
N GLN A 390 33.06 -18.66 11.47
CA GLN A 390 32.83 -19.19 12.83
C GLN A 390 33.71 -18.50 13.86
N ARG A 391 35.01 -18.32 13.57
CA ARG A 391 35.95 -17.57 14.43
C ARG A 391 35.52 -16.11 14.61
N LEU A 392 35.04 -15.47 13.55
CA LEU A 392 34.51 -14.11 13.65
C LEU A 392 33.26 -14.05 14.54
N GLY A 393 32.36 -15.04 14.45
CA GLY A 393 31.22 -15.19 15.36
C GLY A 393 31.64 -15.27 16.83
N TYR A 394 32.68 -16.05 17.14
CA TYR A 394 33.26 -16.09 18.48
C TYR A 394 33.87 -14.76 18.93
N ASN A 395 34.54 -14.03 18.03
CA ASN A 395 35.07 -12.70 18.34
C ASN A 395 33.95 -11.69 18.65
N ILE A 396 32.85 -11.71 17.88
CA ILE A 396 31.66 -10.87 18.13
C ILE A 396 31.12 -11.17 19.53
N ARG A 397 30.90 -12.44 19.86
CA ARG A 397 30.45 -12.87 21.19
C ARG A 397 31.35 -12.32 22.28
N ASP A 398 32.65 -12.53 22.18
CA ASP A 398 33.60 -12.16 23.21
C ASP A 398 33.66 -10.64 23.41
N VAL A 399 33.55 -9.85 22.33
CA VAL A 399 33.46 -8.38 22.41
C VAL A 399 32.17 -7.93 23.08
N VAL A 400 31.02 -8.51 22.71
CA VAL A 400 29.72 -8.19 23.30
C VAL A 400 29.70 -8.49 24.81
N LEU A 401 30.18 -9.68 25.20
CA LEU A 401 30.17 -10.11 26.60
C LEU A 401 31.16 -9.33 27.49
N LYS A 402 32.32 -8.91 26.96
CA LYS A 402 33.34 -8.17 27.72
C LYS A 402 32.99 -6.70 27.94
N ASN A 403 32.27 -6.07 26.99
CA ASN A 403 32.07 -4.62 26.98
C ASN A 403 30.67 -4.17 27.48
N HIS A 404 29.82 -5.09 27.96
CA HIS A 404 28.48 -4.78 28.51
C HIS A 404 27.62 -3.89 27.59
N VAL A 405 27.66 -4.15 26.28
CA VAL A 405 26.86 -3.41 25.29
C VAL A 405 25.36 -3.64 25.49
N PRO A 406 24.47 -2.69 25.10
CA PRO A 406 23.02 -2.84 25.25
C PRO A 406 22.47 -3.88 24.26
N LEU A 407 22.62 -5.16 24.58
CA LEU A 407 22.38 -6.27 23.66
C LEU A 407 20.92 -6.35 23.18
N ALA A 408 19.94 -6.12 24.06
CA ALA A 408 18.53 -6.10 23.67
C ALA A 408 18.23 -5.03 22.61
N GLN A 409 18.82 -3.83 22.73
CA GLN A 409 18.67 -2.76 21.75
C GLN A 409 19.40 -3.09 20.43
N ILE A 410 20.57 -3.70 20.50
CA ILE A 410 21.32 -4.16 19.33
C ILE A 410 20.52 -5.24 18.59
N ALA A 411 19.97 -6.23 19.30
CA ALA A 411 19.13 -7.28 18.74
C ALA A 411 17.88 -6.71 18.08
N LYS A 412 17.22 -5.73 18.71
CA LYS A 412 16.08 -5.00 18.13
C LYS A 412 16.45 -4.36 16.80
N ILE A 413 17.52 -3.56 16.76
CA ILE A 413 18.00 -2.90 15.53
C ILE A 413 18.35 -3.94 14.46
N ASN A 414 18.95 -5.05 14.86
CA ASN A 414 19.32 -6.14 13.97
C ASN A 414 18.11 -6.77 13.30
N ILE A 415 17.05 -7.07 14.07
CA ILE A 415 15.79 -7.60 13.54
C ILE A 415 15.17 -6.63 12.55
N ASP A 416 15.14 -5.33 12.85
CA ASP A 416 14.62 -4.32 11.92
C ASP A 416 15.42 -4.30 10.61
N LEU A 417 16.76 -4.40 10.69
CA LEU A 417 17.62 -4.45 9.50
C LEU A 417 17.45 -5.76 8.70
N LEU A 418 17.17 -6.88 9.36
CA LEU A 418 16.80 -8.15 8.70
C LEU A 418 15.46 -8.01 7.98
N ILE A 419 14.47 -7.37 8.61
CA ILE A 419 13.16 -7.10 7.99
C ILE A 419 13.33 -6.26 6.71
N GLU A 420 14.18 -5.23 6.73
CA GLU A 420 14.43 -4.38 5.55
C GLU A 420 15.02 -5.13 4.34
N ILE A 421 15.70 -6.26 4.54
CA ILE A 421 16.28 -7.06 3.44
C ILE A 421 15.46 -8.31 3.12
N THR A 422 14.29 -8.49 3.71
CA THR A 422 13.44 -9.68 3.50
C THR A 422 13.13 -9.91 2.01
N ASP A 423 13.00 -8.85 1.20
CA ASP A 423 12.71 -8.94 -0.27
C ASP A 423 13.81 -9.55 -1.11
N ILE A 424 15.03 -9.56 -0.60
CA ILE A 424 16.19 -10.09 -1.31
C ILE A 424 16.74 -11.38 -0.67
N MET A 425 16.08 -11.87 0.39
CA MET A 425 16.46 -13.13 1.05
C MET A 425 15.93 -14.34 0.28
N ASP A 426 16.81 -15.32 0.10
CA ASP A 426 16.43 -16.64 -0.41
C ASP A 426 15.72 -17.46 0.69
N ARG A 427 14.97 -18.50 0.30
CA ARG A 427 14.15 -19.31 1.23
C ARG A 427 14.98 -20.01 2.31
N ASP A 428 16.17 -20.50 1.98
CA ASP A 428 17.10 -21.16 2.93
C ASP A 428 17.62 -20.18 3.99
N ILE A 429 17.95 -18.96 3.58
CA ILE A 429 18.34 -17.85 4.48
C ILE A 429 17.19 -17.48 5.42
N ALA A 430 15.98 -17.33 4.86
CA ALA A 430 14.80 -16.98 5.63
C ALA A 430 14.49 -18.01 6.72
N VAL A 431 14.68 -19.30 6.45
CA VAL A 431 14.53 -20.35 7.48
C VAL A 431 15.50 -20.12 8.63
N ILE A 432 16.80 -19.91 8.37
CA ILE A 432 17.79 -19.73 9.45
C ILE A 432 17.49 -18.50 10.31
N VAL A 433 17.14 -17.38 9.67
CA VAL A 433 16.72 -16.15 10.37
C VAL A 433 15.50 -16.45 11.24
N PHE A 434 14.48 -17.09 10.68
CA PHE A 434 13.26 -17.43 11.40
C PHE A 434 13.51 -18.30 12.64
N GLN A 435 14.33 -19.34 12.50
CA GLN A 435 14.72 -20.23 13.61
C GLN A 435 15.41 -19.44 14.73
N ALA A 436 16.35 -18.56 14.38
CA ALA A 436 17.02 -17.71 15.35
C ALA A 436 16.05 -16.81 16.13
N LEU A 437 15.09 -16.18 15.44
CA LEU A 437 14.06 -15.35 16.08
C LEU A 437 13.16 -16.17 17.01
N CYS A 438 12.76 -17.39 16.61
CA CYS A 438 11.96 -18.28 17.45
C CYS A 438 12.70 -18.67 18.74
N HIS A 439 13.98 -19.00 18.65
CA HIS A 439 14.77 -19.35 19.83
C HIS A 439 14.94 -18.16 20.78
N VAL A 440 15.09 -16.94 20.27
CA VAL A 440 15.10 -15.74 21.14
C VAL A 440 13.72 -15.51 21.76
N LEU A 441 12.64 -15.62 20.98
CA LEU A 441 11.28 -15.46 21.49
C LEU A 441 10.98 -16.43 22.63
N LYS A 442 11.38 -17.70 22.51
CA LYS A 442 11.19 -18.68 23.58
C LYS A 442 11.90 -18.31 24.88
N ASN A 443 13.03 -17.58 24.82
CA ASN A 443 13.71 -17.09 26.02
C ASN A 443 13.06 -15.86 26.66
N CYS A 444 12.12 -15.20 25.96
CA CYS A 444 11.34 -14.09 26.51
C CYS A 444 10.21 -14.57 27.43
N VAL A 445 9.82 -15.83 27.33
CA VAL A 445 8.70 -16.42 28.08
C VAL A 445 9.24 -17.24 29.25
N PRO A 446 8.59 -17.24 30.44
CA PRO A 446 8.99 -18.09 31.56
C PRO A 446 8.92 -19.58 31.20
N ASP A 447 9.92 -20.36 31.61
CA ASP A 447 9.93 -21.81 31.43
C ASP A 447 8.82 -22.44 32.29
N THR A 448 7.78 -22.97 31.65
CA THR A 448 6.67 -23.69 32.31
C THR A 448 7.11 -24.97 33.04
N CYS A 449 8.38 -25.38 32.96
CA CYS A 449 8.92 -26.59 33.57
C CYS A 449 9.78 -26.38 34.84
N SER A 450 10.08 -25.15 35.29
CA SER A 450 11.02 -24.96 36.42
C SER A 450 10.37 -24.84 37.81
N GLU A 451 9.04 -24.77 37.92
CA GLU A 451 8.36 -24.62 39.23
C GLU A 451 8.52 -25.86 40.15
N THR A 452 9.04 -26.98 39.64
CA THR A 452 9.24 -28.20 40.45
C THR A 452 10.65 -28.38 41.01
N LEU A 453 11.65 -27.58 40.59
CA LEU A 453 13.04 -27.75 41.06
C LEU A 453 13.52 -26.69 42.05
N ASP A 454 12.80 -25.58 42.23
CA ASP A 454 13.19 -24.52 43.16
C ASP A 454 12.90 -24.85 44.64
N ASN A 455 12.25 -25.97 44.92
CA ASN A 455 11.99 -26.42 46.29
C ASN A 455 13.02 -27.41 46.88
N MET A 456 14.08 -27.78 46.14
CA MET A 456 15.09 -28.73 46.66
C MET A 456 16.53 -28.21 46.75
N THR A 457 16.81 -26.97 46.36
CA THR A 457 18.18 -26.41 46.36
C THR A 457 18.46 -25.41 47.50
N ASN A 458 17.53 -25.28 48.45
CA ASN A 458 17.76 -24.56 49.71
C ASN A 458 18.29 -25.51 50.80
N ALA A 459 19.47 -26.10 50.56
CA ALA A 459 20.41 -26.57 51.59
C ALA A 459 21.54 -27.36 50.92
N ILE A 460 22.62 -26.69 50.53
CA ILE A 460 24.01 -27.08 50.81
C ILE A 460 24.83 -25.83 50.49
N HIS A 461 25.14 -25.08 51.55
CA HIS A 461 26.26 -24.15 51.56
C HIS A 461 27.53 -24.96 51.30
N LEU A 462 28.13 -24.82 50.11
CA LEU A 462 29.56 -25.02 49.95
C LEU A 462 30.19 -23.65 49.70
N GLU A 463 30.64 -23.05 50.79
CA GLU A 463 31.67 -22.01 50.77
C GLU A 463 32.91 -22.57 50.06
N ASN A 464 33.55 -21.72 49.24
CA ASN A 464 34.81 -21.93 48.51
C ASN A 464 34.72 -22.38 47.04
N VAL A 465 34.23 -21.49 46.17
CA VAL A 465 34.83 -21.32 44.83
C VAL A 465 34.94 -19.83 44.51
N SER A 466 36.13 -19.41 44.09
CA SER A 466 36.55 -18.10 43.59
C SER A 466 35.44 -17.27 42.92
N ARG A 467 35.38 -15.97 43.25
CA ARG A 467 34.61 -14.91 42.58
C ARG A 467 34.80 -14.93 41.05
N LYS A 468 34.07 -15.79 40.34
CA LYS A 468 33.85 -15.64 38.90
C LYS A 468 32.84 -14.49 38.74
N GLN A 469 33.16 -13.51 37.89
CA GLN A 469 32.23 -12.47 37.47
C GLN A 469 30.89 -13.11 37.14
N ILE A 470 29.85 -12.76 37.91
CA ILE A 470 28.47 -13.14 37.61
C ILE A 470 28.10 -12.32 36.36
N HIS A 471 28.20 -12.95 35.19
CA HIS A 471 27.73 -12.34 33.95
C HIS A 471 26.20 -12.21 34.04
N LYS A 472 25.70 -10.97 34.12
CA LYS A 472 24.26 -10.71 33.97
C LYS A 472 23.82 -11.15 32.58
N PHE A 473 22.79 -11.98 32.51
CA PHE A 473 22.27 -12.44 31.23
C PHE A 473 21.42 -11.32 30.58
N PRO A 474 21.46 -11.19 29.24
CA PRO A 474 20.86 -10.04 28.55
C PRO A 474 19.32 -9.99 28.59
N LEU A 475 18.66 -11.09 28.95
CA LEU A 475 17.21 -11.21 29.18
C LEU A 475 16.95 -11.79 30.59
N GLU A 476 17.76 -11.38 31.57
CA GLU A 476 17.56 -11.71 32.98
C GLU A 476 16.44 -10.82 33.57
N GLY A 477 15.51 -11.39 34.33
CA GLY A 477 14.31 -10.70 34.79
C GLY A 477 13.06 -11.16 34.04
N ASP A 478 12.15 -10.23 33.77
CA ASP A 478 10.90 -10.46 33.02
C ASP A 478 11.02 -9.77 31.65
N PRO A 479 11.46 -10.48 30.59
CA PRO A 479 11.74 -9.87 29.30
C PRO A 479 10.49 -9.26 28.63
N ILE A 480 9.29 -9.71 29.00
CA ILE A 480 8.03 -9.19 28.47
C ILE A 480 7.83 -7.74 28.93
N VAL A 481 8.19 -7.45 30.18
CA VAL A 481 8.06 -6.11 30.79
C VAL A 481 9.32 -5.27 30.61
N ASP A 482 10.50 -5.88 30.75
CA ASP A 482 11.79 -5.19 30.74
C ASP A 482 12.24 -4.80 29.32
N HIS A 483 11.84 -5.56 28.30
CA HIS A 483 12.29 -5.40 26.91
C HIS A 483 11.15 -5.41 25.87
N PRO A 484 10.12 -4.56 26.02
CA PRO A 484 8.94 -4.57 25.16
C PRO A 484 9.24 -4.23 23.69
N THR A 485 10.25 -3.40 23.44
CA THR A 485 10.65 -3.00 22.07
C THR A 485 11.34 -4.14 21.31
N LEU A 486 12.13 -4.97 21.98
CA LEU A 486 12.72 -6.18 21.40
C LEU A 486 11.63 -7.19 21.10
N LEU A 487 10.72 -7.43 22.07
CA LEU A 487 9.60 -8.37 21.90
C LEU A 487 8.69 -7.96 20.73
N LEU A 488 8.41 -6.66 20.58
CA LEU A 488 7.66 -6.14 19.45
C LEU A 488 8.36 -6.41 18.11
N SER A 489 9.66 -6.12 17.98
CA SER A 489 10.42 -6.41 16.76
C SER A 489 10.50 -7.92 16.48
N LEU A 490 10.63 -8.78 17.50
CA LEU A 490 10.61 -10.24 17.34
C LEU A 490 9.29 -10.74 16.76
N LEU A 491 8.16 -10.36 17.36
CA LEU A 491 6.83 -10.76 16.88
C LEU A 491 6.56 -10.22 15.48
N ASN A 492 6.91 -8.96 15.22
CA ASN A 492 6.76 -8.36 13.89
C ASN A 492 7.61 -9.04 12.83
N GLY A 493 8.87 -9.36 13.14
CA GLY A 493 9.77 -10.09 12.24
C GLY A 493 9.25 -11.48 11.90
N LEU A 494 8.77 -12.23 12.90
CA LEU A 494 8.18 -13.56 12.71
C LEU A 494 6.89 -13.50 11.88
N ALA A 495 6.05 -12.48 12.07
CA ALA A 495 4.81 -12.29 11.32
C ALA A 495 5.09 -12.03 9.83
N ILE A 496 5.93 -11.03 9.52
CA ILE A 496 6.33 -10.67 8.15
C ILE A 496 6.94 -11.87 7.42
N MET A 497 7.83 -12.61 8.08
CA MET A 497 8.47 -13.78 7.49
C MET A 497 7.49 -14.94 7.26
N THR A 498 6.54 -15.13 8.19
CA THR A 498 5.49 -16.16 8.06
C THR A 498 4.59 -15.89 6.86
N GLU A 499 4.07 -14.66 6.73
CA GLU A 499 3.19 -14.27 5.63
C GLU A 499 3.86 -14.40 4.27
N LYS A 500 5.12 -13.97 4.20
CA LYS A 500 5.87 -13.93 2.94
C LYS A 500 6.34 -15.29 2.48
N PHE A 501 7.05 -16.03 3.34
CA PHE A 501 7.73 -17.26 2.93
C PHE A 501 6.84 -18.50 3.07
N LYS A 502 5.73 -18.42 3.82
CA LYS A 502 4.79 -19.54 4.07
C LYS A 502 5.56 -20.83 4.39
N LEU A 503 6.45 -20.73 5.38
CA LEU A 503 7.36 -21.80 5.78
C LEU A 503 6.56 -23.06 6.15
N LYS A 504 7.10 -24.24 5.87
CA LYS A 504 6.48 -25.50 6.30
C LYS A 504 7.18 -26.02 7.55
N TRP A 505 6.46 -26.75 8.39
CA TRP A 505 7.03 -27.37 9.59
C TRP A 505 8.19 -28.34 9.29
N GLN A 506 8.20 -28.94 8.08
CA GLN A 506 9.29 -29.80 7.62
C GLN A 506 10.60 -29.05 7.42
N GLU A 507 10.53 -27.78 7.05
CA GLU A 507 11.69 -26.93 6.79
C GLU A 507 12.14 -26.19 8.06
N CYS A 508 11.19 -25.94 8.99
CA CYS A 508 11.36 -25.17 10.20
C CYS A 508 10.46 -25.73 11.31
N VAL A 509 11.00 -26.60 12.17
CA VAL A 509 10.27 -27.29 13.25
C VAL A 509 9.75 -26.29 14.29
N GLU A 510 10.45 -25.18 14.47
CA GLU A 510 10.13 -24.08 15.37
C GLU A 510 8.76 -23.45 15.07
N THR A 511 8.24 -23.59 13.84
CA THR A 511 6.88 -23.15 13.50
C THR A 511 5.79 -23.78 14.36
N ILE A 512 6.03 -24.98 14.91
CA ILE A 512 5.08 -25.72 15.76
C ILE A 512 4.87 -25.01 17.11
N CYS A 513 5.92 -24.39 17.68
CA CYS A 513 5.84 -23.77 19.00
C CYS A 513 5.36 -22.31 19.00
N LEU A 514 5.16 -21.69 17.82
CA LEU A 514 4.79 -20.27 17.75
C LEU A 514 3.45 -19.97 18.42
N LEU A 515 2.51 -20.89 18.33
CA LEU A 515 1.18 -20.73 18.88
C LEU A 515 1.20 -20.78 20.42
N SER A 516 1.99 -21.70 21.00
CA SER A 516 2.18 -21.75 22.46
C SER A 516 2.93 -20.51 22.96
N LEU A 517 3.98 -20.08 22.27
CA LEU A 517 4.73 -18.87 22.63
C LEU A 517 3.85 -17.60 22.59
N GLY A 518 3.03 -17.46 21.55
CA GLY A 518 2.07 -16.36 21.45
C GLY A 518 1.05 -16.39 22.60
N GLN A 519 0.53 -17.57 22.93
CA GLN A 519 -0.40 -17.76 24.04
C GLN A 519 0.21 -17.40 25.40
N GLU A 520 1.44 -17.81 25.67
CA GLU A 520 2.13 -17.51 26.94
C GLU A 520 2.35 -15.99 27.10
N ILE A 521 2.73 -15.29 26.02
CA ILE A 521 2.83 -13.82 26.00
C ILE A 521 1.46 -13.16 26.28
N LEU A 522 0.39 -13.71 25.69
CA LEU A 522 -0.98 -13.22 25.92
C LEU A 522 -1.50 -13.51 27.33
N ASN A 523 -0.97 -14.51 28.03
CA ASN A 523 -1.38 -14.80 29.41
C ASN A 523 -0.65 -13.94 30.44
N HIS A 524 0.50 -13.38 30.08
CA HIS A 524 1.30 -12.54 30.96
C HIS A 524 0.58 -11.21 31.31
N SER A 525 0.58 -10.84 32.60
CA SER A 525 -0.17 -9.67 33.09
C SER A 525 0.47 -8.33 32.73
N GLY A 526 1.79 -8.31 32.49
CA GLY A 526 2.54 -7.10 32.13
C GLY A 526 2.57 -6.78 30.64
N THR A 527 1.90 -7.56 29.79
CA THR A 527 1.97 -7.41 28.33
C THR A 527 1.26 -6.15 27.86
N LEU A 528 1.99 -5.28 27.15
CA LEU A 528 1.45 -4.06 26.56
C LEU A 528 0.41 -4.38 25.46
N PRO A 529 -0.59 -3.51 25.22
CA PRO A 529 -1.63 -3.76 24.21
C PRO A 529 -1.08 -4.00 22.81
N ILE A 530 -0.08 -3.20 22.39
CA ILE A 530 0.58 -3.36 21.09
C ILE A 530 1.29 -4.72 20.93
N ILE A 531 1.80 -5.28 22.03
CA ILE A 531 2.42 -6.62 22.04
C ILE A 531 1.34 -7.68 21.99
N CYS A 532 0.20 -7.48 22.68
CA CYS A 532 -0.95 -8.39 22.59
C CYS A 532 -1.47 -8.49 21.15
N VAL A 533 -1.61 -7.36 20.45
CA VAL A 533 -2.01 -7.32 19.03
C VAL A 533 -1.04 -8.14 18.16
N LYS A 534 0.27 -7.93 18.31
CA LYS A 534 1.28 -8.70 17.56
C LYS A 534 1.34 -10.17 17.94
N ALA A 535 1.10 -10.52 19.20
CA ALA A 535 1.03 -11.91 19.64
C ALA A 535 -0.22 -12.61 19.07
N LEU A 536 -1.37 -11.92 19.00
CA LEU A 536 -2.58 -12.40 18.34
C LEU A 536 -2.38 -12.59 16.84
N GLU A 537 -1.69 -11.66 16.17
CA GLU A 537 -1.30 -11.79 14.76
C GLU A 537 -0.46 -13.06 14.53
N ILE A 538 0.53 -13.33 15.38
CA ILE A 538 1.30 -14.59 15.34
C ILE A 538 0.41 -15.81 15.58
N CYS A 539 -0.50 -15.77 16.55
CA CYS A 539 -1.43 -16.88 16.81
C CYS A 539 -2.32 -17.16 15.60
N LYS A 540 -2.89 -16.11 15.00
CA LYS A 540 -3.69 -16.17 13.77
C LYS A 540 -2.89 -16.80 12.64
N LEU A 541 -1.67 -16.32 12.38
CA LEU A 541 -0.80 -16.86 11.34
C LEU A 541 -0.40 -18.31 11.60
N ALA A 542 -0.16 -18.69 12.85
CA ALA A 542 0.18 -20.05 13.22
C ALA A 542 -0.99 -21.02 12.99
N ILE A 543 -2.21 -20.63 13.37
CA ILE A 543 -3.44 -21.39 13.11
C ILE A 543 -3.68 -21.52 11.60
N GLN A 544 -3.46 -20.45 10.84
CA GLN A 544 -3.70 -20.43 9.39
C GLN A 544 -2.70 -21.26 8.59
N ASN A 545 -1.41 -21.23 8.96
CA ASN A 545 -0.33 -21.75 8.13
C ASN A 545 0.30 -23.06 8.63
N PHE A 546 0.31 -23.31 9.95
CA PHE A 546 1.14 -24.38 10.54
C PHE A 546 0.35 -25.52 11.20
N MET A 547 -0.97 -25.34 11.38
CA MET A 547 -1.87 -26.43 11.77
C MET A 547 -1.99 -27.46 10.64
N SER A 548 -1.25 -28.57 10.74
CA SER A 548 -1.40 -29.71 9.82
C SER A 548 -2.63 -30.56 10.21
N PRO A 549 -3.26 -31.29 9.27
CA PRO A 549 -4.39 -32.18 9.57
C PRO A 549 -4.12 -33.20 10.69
N ASN A 550 -2.86 -33.63 10.84
CA ASN A 550 -2.44 -34.57 11.89
C ASN A 550 -2.27 -33.90 13.26
N LEU A 551 -1.90 -32.61 13.30
CA LEU A 551 -1.90 -31.82 14.54
C LEU A 551 -3.33 -31.47 14.96
N VAL A 552 -4.24 -31.28 14.01
CA VAL A 552 -5.67 -31.11 14.27
C VAL A 552 -6.27 -32.37 14.91
N LEU A 553 -5.88 -33.57 14.48
CA LEU A 553 -6.27 -34.82 15.16
C LEU A 553 -5.66 -34.95 16.58
N LEU A 554 -4.49 -34.34 16.80
CA LEU A 554 -3.87 -34.22 18.13
C LEU A 554 -4.42 -33.04 18.95
N THR A 555 -5.35 -32.21 18.45
CA THR A 555 -5.95 -31.12 19.26
C THR A 555 -6.77 -31.63 20.44
N GLU A 556 -7.21 -32.90 20.40
CA GLU A 556 -7.77 -33.56 21.58
C GLU A 556 -6.70 -33.89 22.65
N THR A 557 -5.42 -33.97 22.26
CA THR A 557 -4.27 -34.31 23.11
C THR A 557 -3.32 -33.15 23.41
N ASP A 558 -3.34 -32.07 22.63
CA ASP A 558 -2.43 -30.92 22.77
C ASP A 558 -3.02 -29.89 23.76
N SER A 559 -2.40 -29.76 24.94
CA SER A 559 -2.87 -28.92 26.05
C SER A 559 -3.01 -27.46 25.65
N HIS A 560 -2.13 -26.96 24.77
CA HIS A 560 -2.09 -25.55 24.37
C HIS A 560 -3.30 -25.14 23.53
N MET A 561 -3.88 -26.05 22.72
CA MET A 561 -5.11 -25.76 21.97
C MET A 561 -6.37 -25.76 22.83
N LYS A 562 -6.35 -26.42 23.98
CA LYS A 562 -7.44 -26.30 24.96
C LYS A 562 -7.34 -25.00 25.74
N GLU A 563 -6.14 -24.51 25.99
CA GLU A 563 -5.90 -23.32 26.81
C GLU A 563 -5.97 -21.99 26.03
N ILE A 564 -5.73 -21.99 24.71
CA ILE A 564 -5.88 -20.78 23.89
C ILE A 564 -7.32 -20.25 23.90
N GLY A 565 -8.33 -21.12 24.07
CA GLY A 565 -9.74 -20.73 24.19
C GLY A 565 -10.00 -19.77 25.36
N PRO A 566 -9.71 -20.19 26.60
CA PRO A 566 -9.74 -19.32 27.77
C PRO A 566 -8.89 -18.05 27.61
N THR A 567 -7.71 -18.13 27.00
CA THR A 567 -6.85 -16.95 26.75
C THR A 567 -7.54 -15.94 25.83
N LEU A 568 -8.11 -16.37 24.70
CA LEU A 568 -8.85 -15.49 23.79
C LEU A 568 -10.10 -14.92 24.47
N PHE A 569 -10.84 -15.74 25.23
CA PHE A 569 -12.03 -15.30 25.96
C PHE A 569 -11.69 -14.20 26.98
N LYS A 570 -10.60 -14.36 27.73
CA LYS A 570 -10.07 -13.34 28.64
C LYS A 570 -9.72 -12.06 27.88
N ARG A 571 -9.09 -12.16 26.71
CA ARG A 571 -8.66 -11.01 25.91
C ARG A 571 -9.80 -10.31 25.15
N LEU A 572 -10.94 -10.96 24.92
CA LEU A 572 -12.17 -10.27 24.48
C LEU A 572 -12.70 -9.27 25.51
N HIS A 573 -12.31 -9.38 26.77
CA HIS A 573 -12.67 -8.45 27.84
C HIS A 573 -11.55 -7.43 28.15
N ASP A 574 -10.55 -7.30 27.29
CA ASP A 574 -9.47 -6.31 27.47
C ASP A 574 -10.04 -4.88 27.38
N VAL A 575 -9.47 -3.94 28.14
CA VAL A 575 -9.89 -2.54 28.14
C VAL A 575 -9.54 -1.88 26.80
N ASN A 576 -8.43 -2.30 26.19
CA ASN A 576 -7.94 -1.75 24.93
C ASN A 576 -8.67 -2.39 23.75
N TRP A 577 -9.29 -1.55 22.92
CA TRP A 577 -10.15 -2.02 21.84
C TRP A 577 -9.36 -2.72 20.73
N GLU A 578 -8.11 -2.32 20.50
CA GLU A 578 -7.21 -2.94 19.51
C GLU A 578 -6.99 -4.42 19.82
N VAL A 579 -6.96 -4.78 21.10
CA VAL A 579 -6.82 -6.17 21.55
C VAL A 579 -8.11 -6.94 21.30
N ARG A 580 -9.27 -6.40 21.69
CA ARG A 580 -10.58 -7.05 21.45
C ARG A 580 -10.82 -7.28 19.96
N ASP A 581 -10.51 -6.28 19.14
CA ASP A 581 -10.59 -6.33 17.68
C ASP A 581 -9.71 -7.45 17.10
N SER A 582 -8.44 -7.49 17.49
CA SER A 582 -7.48 -8.52 17.05
C SER A 582 -7.89 -9.95 17.47
N VAL A 583 -8.54 -10.09 18.63
CA VAL A 583 -9.08 -11.39 19.07
C VAL A 583 -10.23 -11.83 18.16
N LEU A 584 -11.16 -10.93 17.82
CA LEU A 584 -12.26 -11.22 16.89
C LEU A 584 -11.75 -11.59 15.50
N GLU A 585 -10.70 -10.94 15.01
CA GLU A 585 -10.04 -11.29 13.75
C GLU A 585 -9.44 -12.71 13.80
N THR A 586 -8.81 -13.07 14.92
CA THR A 586 -8.28 -14.42 15.16
C THR A 586 -9.42 -15.46 15.18
N LEU A 587 -10.51 -15.17 15.88
CA LEU A 587 -11.70 -16.04 15.93
C LEU A 587 -12.37 -16.18 14.55
N ASN A 588 -12.44 -15.11 13.77
CA ASN A 588 -12.94 -15.16 12.40
C ASN A 588 -12.05 -16.04 11.51
N THR A 589 -10.74 -15.97 11.68
CA THR A 589 -9.81 -16.87 10.97
C THR A 589 -10.08 -18.34 11.32
N ILE A 590 -10.31 -18.65 12.60
CA ILE A 590 -10.70 -19.99 13.05
C ILE A 590 -12.04 -20.40 12.42
N ALA A 591 -13.04 -19.51 12.39
CA ALA A 591 -14.35 -19.78 11.78
C ALA A 591 -14.24 -20.11 10.29
N VAL A 592 -13.54 -19.28 9.51
CA VAL A 592 -13.32 -19.51 8.07
C VAL A 592 -12.64 -20.86 7.82
N ILE A 593 -11.59 -21.17 8.59
CA ILE A 593 -10.88 -22.44 8.48
C ILE A 593 -11.78 -23.63 8.87
N SER A 594 -12.66 -23.44 9.84
CA SER A 594 -13.57 -24.48 10.33
C SER A 594 -14.71 -24.81 9.37
N GLU A 595 -15.05 -23.90 8.45
CA GLU A 595 -16.06 -24.13 7.42
C GLU A 595 -15.55 -25.11 6.36
N ASP A 596 -14.33 -24.88 5.85
CA ASP A 596 -13.83 -25.60 4.66
C ASP A 596 -12.72 -26.62 4.95
N LYS A 597 -11.79 -26.32 5.87
CA LYS A 597 -10.53 -27.08 6.03
C LYS A 597 -10.53 -28.00 7.24
N TYR A 598 -10.93 -27.49 8.41
CA TYR A 598 -10.79 -28.19 9.69
C TYR A 598 -12.08 -28.10 10.54
N PRO A 599 -13.10 -28.93 10.25
CA PRO A 599 -14.39 -28.90 10.96
C PRO A 599 -14.32 -29.12 12.47
N THR A 600 -13.26 -29.72 12.99
CA THR A 600 -13.03 -29.90 14.44
C THR A 600 -12.99 -28.57 15.20
N PHE A 601 -12.56 -27.48 14.57
CA PHE A 601 -12.60 -26.15 15.20
C PHE A 601 -14.02 -25.64 15.47
N GLN A 602 -15.05 -26.22 14.86
CA GLN A 602 -16.44 -25.87 15.17
C GLN A 602 -16.78 -26.22 16.64
N GLU A 603 -16.26 -27.33 17.17
CA GLU A 603 -16.46 -27.70 18.58
C GLU A 603 -15.72 -26.75 19.52
N TYR A 604 -14.51 -26.36 19.14
CA TYR A 604 -13.74 -25.37 19.87
C TYR A 604 -14.46 -24.01 19.97
N LEU A 605 -15.10 -23.56 18.88
CA LEU A 605 -15.89 -22.33 18.86
C LEU A 605 -17.15 -22.42 19.74
N LEU A 606 -17.72 -23.62 19.90
CA LEU A 606 -18.89 -23.87 20.75
C LEU A 606 -18.52 -23.94 22.24
N ALA A 607 -17.35 -24.49 22.57
CA ALA A 607 -16.96 -24.79 23.96
C ALA A 607 -16.67 -23.55 24.83
N ASN A 608 -16.32 -22.41 24.22
CA ASN A 608 -15.78 -21.24 24.92
C ASN A 608 -16.72 -20.00 24.89
N GLU A 609 -18.02 -20.18 24.63
CA GLU A 609 -19.04 -19.11 24.63
C GLU A 609 -18.79 -17.92 23.67
N PHE A 610 -17.82 -18.04 22.73
CA PHE A 610 -17.45 -16.96 21.81
C PHE A 610 -18.61 -16.42 20.99
N LEU A 611 -19.53 -17.28 20.56
CA LEU A 611 -20.68 -16.90 19.74
C LEU A 611 -21.64 -15.98 20.51
N GLN A 612 -21.92 -16.28 21.78
CA GLN A 612 -22.79 -15.43 22.60
C GLN A 612 -22.12 -14.08 22.87
N LEU A 613 -20.86 -14.10 23.27
CA LEU A 613 -20.12 -12.88 23.56
C LEU A 613 -19.98 -11.98 22.32
N ALA A 614 -19.79 -12.55 21.13
CA ALA A 614 -19.77 -11.76 19.89
C ALA A 614 -21.10 -11.05 19.60
N VAL A 615 -22.24 -11.70 19.89
CA VAL A 615 -23.57 -11.05 19.76
C VAL A 615 -23.72 -9.91 20.75
N GLU A 616 -23.20 -10.04 21.97
CA GLU A 616 -23.21 -8.99 22.98
C GLU A 616 -22.30 -7.83 22.57
N ILE A 617 -21.05 -8.11 22.19
CA ILE A 617 -20.09 -7.12 21.70
C ILE A 617 -20.67 -6.32 20.54
N ALA A 618 -21.23 -6.98 19.52
CA ALA A 618 -21.83 -6.31 18.37
C ALA A 618 -22.95 -5.32 18.75
N LYS A 619 -23.64 -5.53 19.87
CA LYS A 619 -24.71 -4.67 20.37
C LYS A 619 -24.23 -3.54 21.28
N THR A 620 -23.24 -3.82 22.15
CA THR A 620 -22.96 -2.96 23.32
C THR A 620 -21.55 -2.40 23.41
N ASP A 621 -20.57 -2.88 22.62
CA ASP A 621 -19.20 -2.34 22.69
C ASP A 621 -19.18 -0.86 22.28
N SER A 622 -18.37 -0.06 22.97
CA SER A 622 -18.28 1.37 22.71
C SER A 622 -17.59 1.68 21.39
N GLU A 623 -16.71 0.79 20.92
CA GLU A 623 -15.88 1.03 19.75
C GLU A 623 -16.49 0.41 18.48
N SER A 624 -16.60 1.22 17.43
CA SER A 624 -17.20 0.80 16.16
C SER A 624 -16.39 -0.28 15.44
N TYR A 625 -15.06 -0.23 15.51
CA TYR A 625 -14.19 -1.26 14.93
C TYR A 625 -14.43 -2.64 15.56
N VAL A 626 -14.51 -2.71 16.89
CA VAL A 626 -14.75 -3.98 17.61
C VAL A 626 -16.13 -4.54 17.26
N ARG A 627 -17.16 -3.68 17.18
CA ARG A 627 -18.51 -4.09 16.74
C ARG A 627 -18.52 -4.60 15.31
N ALA A 628 -17.81 -3.93 14.40
CA ALA A 628 -17.66 -4.37 13.02
C ALA A 628 -17.00 -5.76 12.95
N SER A 629 -15.88 -5.97 13.64
CA SER A 629 -15.20 -7.27 13.69
C SER A 629 -16.04 -8.38 14.32
N ALA A 630 -16.89 -8.05 15.30
CA ALA A 630 -17.86 -9.00 15.85
C ALA A 630 -18.92 -9.40 14.82
N LEU A 631 -19.44 -8.44 14.05
CA LEU A 631 -20.37 -8.71 12.95
C LEU A 631 -19.74 -9.52 11.82
N VAL A 632 -18.46 -9.29 11.50
CA VAL A 632 -17.70 -10.11 10.54
C VAL A 632 -17.62 -11.56 11.02
N PHE A 633 -17.21 -11.77 12.28
CA PHE A 633 -17.16 -13.10 12.88
C PHE A 633 -18.53 -13.80 12.89
N LEU A 634 -19.60 -13.06 13.23
CA LEU A 634 -20.97 -13.58 13.17
C LEU A 634 -21.38 -13.93 11.74
N SER A 635 -21.08 -13.09 10.75
CA SER A 635 -21.41 -13.32 9.34
C SER A 635 -20.76 -14.61 8.80
N THR A 636 -19.53 -14.91 9.23
CA THR A 636 -18.87 -16.18 8.91
C THR A 636 -19.52 -17.36 9.63
N THR A 637 -19.75 -17.24 10.94
CA THR A 637 -20.24 -18.37 11.76
C THR A 637 -21.69 -18.75 11.45
N VAL A 638 -22.54 -17.81 11.00
CA VAL A 638 -23.91 -18.12 10.57
C VAL A 638 -23.98 -18.98 9.31
N ARG A 639 -22.89 -19.16 8.56
CA ARG A 639 -22.83 -20.07 7.40
C ARG A 639 -22.65 -21.54 7.83
N ILE A 640 -22.06 -21.77 9.00
CA ILE A 640 -21.73 -23.11 9.51
C ILE A 640 -22.95 -23.73 10.21
N ASN A 641 -23.49 -24.82 9.66
CA ASN A 641 -24.72 -25.45 10.15
C ASN A 641 -24.67 -25.88 11.63
N LYS A 642 -23.55 -26.49 12.06
CA LYS A 642 -23.40 -26.96 13.44
C LYS A 642 -23.49 -25.79 14.45
N LEU A 643 -22.75 -24.71 14.20
CA LEU A 643 -22.76 -23.52 15.06
C LEU A 643 -24.14 -22.85 15.09
N TRP A 644 -24.82 -22.86 13.93
CA TRP A 644 -26.18 -22.34 13.82
C TRP A 644 -27.17 -23.10 14.68
N GLU A 645 -27.26 -24.41 14.49
CA GLU A 645 -28.27 -25.27 15.14
C GLU A 645 -28.06 -25.36 16.65
N GLU A 646 -26.82 -25.40 17.12
CA GLU A 646 -26.53 -25.58 18.54
C GLU A 646 -26.62 -24.29 19.36
N LYS A 647 -26.28 -23.12 18.78
CA LYS A 647 -26.19 -21.84 19.51
C LYS A 647 -26.82 -20.66 18.79
N LEU A 648 -26.43 -20.33 17.56
CA LEU A 648 -26.81 -19.04 16.95
C LEU A 648 -28.32 -18.90 16.68
N SER A 649 -29.03 -20.01 16.42
CA SER A 649 -30.47 -19.99 16.18
C SER A 649 -31.31 -19.54 17.39
N GLN A 650 -30.70 -19.45 18.58
CA GLN A 650 -31.33 -18.98 19.80
C GLN A 650 -31.40 -17.44 19.87
N PHE A 651 -30.59 -16.74 19.05
CA PHE A 651 -30.52 -15.28 19.02
C PHE A 651 -31.32 -14.71 17.84
N ASP A 652 -32.00 -13.58 18.06
CA ASP A 652 -32.66 -12.82 17.01
C ASP A 652 -31.65 -11.93 16.26
N LEU A 653 -30.77 -12.58 15.48
CA LEU A 653 -29.76 -11.91 14.67
C LEU A 653 -30.36 -11.01 13.58
N PRO A 654 -31.47 -11.37 12.88
CA PRO A 654 -32.12 -10.47 11.92
C PRO A 654 -32.51 -9.13 12.53
N ASN A 655 -33.23 -9.15 13.65
CA ASN A 655 -33.67 -7.92 14.29
C ASN A 655 -32.47 -7.14 14.86
N THR A 656 -31.48 -7.83 15.42
CA THR A 656 -30.24 -7.21 15.88
C THR A 656 -29.56 -6.42 14.76
N ALA A 657 -29.38 -7.01 13.58
CA ALA A 657 -28.76 -6.33 12.45
C ALA A 657 -29.62 -5.18 11.92
N ILE A 658 -30.95 -5.32 11.87
CA ILE A 658 -31.87 -4.24 11.48
C ILE A 658 -31.81 -3.06 12.47
N ILE A 659 -31.71 -3.33 13.77
CA ILE A 659 -31.55 -2.29 14.80
C ILE A 659 -30.24 -1.53 14.57
N LEU A 660 -29.14 -2.25 14.34
CA LEU A 660 -27.84 -1.63 14.04
C LEU A 660 -27.91 -0.77 12.77
N LEU A 661 -28.50 -1.26 11.68
CA LEU A 661 -28.66 -0.46 10.46
C LEU A 661 -29.42 0.86 10.66
N ASN A 662 -30.41 0.89 11.56
CA ASN A 662 -31.23 2.08 11.77
C ASN A 662 -30.67 3.07 12.80
N ASN A 663 -29.90 2.59 13.77
CA ASN A 663 -29.49 3.41 14.93
C ASN A 663 -28.00 3.75 14.93
N GLU A 664 -27.19 3.06 14.14
CA GLU A 664 -25.74 3.23 14.14
C GLU A 664 -25.28 4.46 13.35
N SER A 665 -24.35 5.24 13.92
CA SER A 665 -23.76 6.39 13.22
C SER A 665 -22.65 5.98 12.25
N GLU A 666 -21.87 4.96 12.61
CA GLU A 666 -20.67 4.59 11.88
C GLU A 666 -20.97 3.68 10.67
N GLY A 667 -20.55 4.11 9.48
CA GLY A 667 -20.74 3.36 8.24
C GLY A 667 -20.11 1.97 8.24
N ILE A 668 -18.98 1.80 8.92
CA ILE A 668 -18.28 0.51 9.00
C ILE A 668 -19.14 -0.56 9.66
N VAL A 669 -19.86 -0.23 10.75
CA VAL A 669 -20.74 -1.17 11.46
C VAL A 669 -22.01 -1.43 10.66
N ARG A 670 -22.60 -0.39 10.05
CA ARG A 670 -23.77 -0.57 9.16
C ARG A 670 -23.44 -1.48 7.98
N LYS A 671 -22.26 -1.32 7.37
CA LYS A 671 -21.79 -2.19 6.28
C LYS A 671 -21.75 -3.66 6.71
N GLU A 672 -21.15 -3.97 7.85
CA GLU A 672 -21.08 -5.35 8.35
C GLU A 672 -22.46 -5.89 8.78
N ALA A 673 -23.36 -5.03 9.26
CA ALA A 673 -24.74 -5.43 9.54
C ALA A 673 -25.53 -5.81 8.28
N VAL A 674 -25.30 -5.10 7.16
CA VAL A 674 -25.84 -5.47 5.84
C VAL A 674 -25.32 -6.84 5.42
N ILE A 675 -24.01 -7.08 5.56
CA ILE A 675 -23.38 -8.36 5.23
C ILE A 675 -23.98 -9.49 6.08
N LEU A 676 -24.15 -9.29 7.38
CA LEU A 676 -24.79 -10.29 8.26
C LEU A 676 -26.21 -10.64 7.78
N LEU A 677 -27.03 -9.64 7.44
CA LEU A 677 -28.39 -9.89 6.92
C LEU A 677 -28.37 -10.63 5.57
N LYS A 678 -27.40 -10.33 4.70
CA LYS A 678 -27.17 -11.07 3.46
C LYS A 678 -26.85 -12.54 3.75
N GLU A 679 -25.90 -12.82 4.62
CA GLU A 679 -25.52 -14.20 4.96
C GLU A 679 -26.68 -14.96 5.62
N LEU A 680 -27.45 -14.31 6.50
CA LEU A 680 -28.67 -14.89 7.09
C LEU A 680 -29.74 -15.22 6.05
N TYR A 681 -29.94 -14.36 5.05
CA TYR A 681 -30.91 -14.60 3.97
C TYR A 681 -30.46 -15.75 3.05
N VAL A 682 -29.17 -15.80 2.71
CA VAL A 682 -28.62 -16.80 1.77
C VAL A 682 -28.57 -18.19 2.39
N HIS A 683 -28.12 -18.30 3.64
CA HIS A 683 -27.82 -19.61 4.26
C HIS A 683 -28.93 -20.15 5.16
N ARG A 684 -29.90 -19.32 5.57
CA ARG A 684 -30.94 -19.71 6.54
C ARG A 684 -32.35 -19.51 5.99
N LYS A 685 -33.29 -20.28 6.54
CA LYS A 685 -34.72 -20.20 6.18
C LYS A 685 -35.47 -19.41 7.21
N TRP A 686 -36.29 -18.48 6.75
CA TRP A 686 -37.02 -17.55 7.59
C TRP A 686 -38.51 -17.55 7.27
N PRO A 687 -39.38 -17.34 8.28
CA PRO A 687 -40.78 -17.08 8.02
C PRO A 687 -40.96 -15.75 7.28
N LYS A 688 -42.07 -15.63 6.55
CA LYS A 688 -42.31 -14.52 5.61
C LYS A 688 -42.22 -13.14 6.26
N ASN A 689 -42.71 -12.97 7.48
CA ASN A 689 -42.65 -11.70 8.21
C ASN A 689 -41.21 -11.21 8.46
N ILE A 690 -40.27 -12.12 8.74
CA ILE A 690 -38.86 -11.78 8.93
C ILE A 690 -38.23 -11.40 7.59
N ILE A 691 -38.52 -12.15 6.53
CA ILE A 691 -38.07 -11.82 5.16
C ILE A 691 -38.57 -10.44 4.74
N ASP A 692 -39.85 -10.14 4.96
CA ASP A 692 -40.45 -8.84 4.62
C ASP A 692 -39.75 -7.70 5.40
N SER A 693 -39.36 -7.95 6.65
CA SER A 693 -38.61 -6.99 7.47
C SER A 693 -37.18 -6.76 6.95
N MET A 694 -36.48 -7.83 6.56
CA MET A 694 -35.14 -7.75 5.95
C MET A 694 -35.19 -6.98 4.61
N ILE A 695 -36.16 -7.31 3.75
CA ILE A 695 -36.38 -6.66 2.45
C ILE A 695 -36.63 -5.16 2.63
N LEU A 696 -37.47 -4.77 3.60
CA LEU A 696 -37.73 -3.36 3.89
C LEU A 696 -36.47 -2.62 4.35
N ALA A 697 -35.70 -3.23 5.28
CA ALA A 697 -34.46 -2.66 5.78
C ALA A 697 -33.42 -2.50 4.65
N MET A 698 -33.28 -3.50 3.78
CA MET A 698 -32.36 -3.47 2.63
C MET A 698 -32.77 -2.46 1.55
N ALA A 699 -34.07 -2.32 1.29
CA ALA A 699 -34.58 -1.30 0.36
C ALA A 699 -34.23 0.10 0.87
N LYS A 700 -34.43 0.35 2.17
CA LYS A 700 -34.08 1.62 2.79
C LYS A 700 -32.58 1.88 2.76
N THR A 701 -31.79 0.88 3.12
CA THR A 701 -30.32 1.00 3.19
C THR A 701 -29.71 1.26 1.81
N ALA A 702 -30.13 0.51 0.78
CA ALA A 702 -29.61 0.68 -0.58
C ALA A 702 -29.85 2.07 -1.18
N VAL A 703 -30.93 2.75 -0.77
CA VAL A 703 -31.38 4.01 -1.37
C VAL A 703 -31.05 5.23 -0.52
N LEU A 704 -31.14 5.11 0.81
CA LEU A 704 -31.06 6.25 1.72
C LEU A 704 -29.83 6.28 2.63
N ASP A 705 -29.00 5.23 2.67
CA ASP A 705 -27.77 5.31 3.47
C ASP A 705 -26.85 6.41 2.92
N LEU A 706 -26.04 7.03 3.78
CA LEU A 706 -25.10 8.07 3.39
C LEU A 706 -23.79 7.51 2.83
N HIS A 707 -23.42 6.28 3.22
CA HIS A 707 -22.16 5.68 2.81
C HIS A 707 -22.36 4.73 1.62
N TRP A 708 -21.63 5.03 0.53
CA TRP A 708 -21.69 4.25 -0.70
C TRP A 708 -21.33 2.76 -0.48
N GLU A 709 -20.37 2.44 0.41
CA GLU A 709 -20.02 1.04 0.72
C GLU A 709 -21.20 0.26 1.32
N VAL A 710 -22.01 0.90 2.17
CA VAL A 710 -23.19 0.30 2.78
C VAL A 710 -24.25 0.05 1.71
N LYS A 711 -24.49 1.03 0.84
CA LYS A 711 -25.42 0.89 -0.31
C LYS A 711 -25.00 -0.24 -1.24
N ILE A 712 -23.71 -0.36 -1.57
CA ILE A 712 -23.19 -1.43 -2.43
C ILE A 712 -23.41 -2.82 -1.84
N ASN A 713 -23.13 -3.00 -0.55
CA ASN A 713 -23.39 -4.27 0.12
C ASN A 713 -24.90 -4.59 0.14
N ALA A 714 -25.76 -3.57 0.26
CA ALA A 714 -27.21 -3.76 0.19
C ALA A 714 -27.67 -4.12 -1.23
N LEU A 715 -27.02 -3.60 -2.27
CA LEU A 715 -27.23 -4.04 -3.66
C LEU A 715 -26.77 -5.48 -3.90
N GLU A 716 -25.69 -5.91 -3.25
CA GLU A 716 -25.26 -7.30 -3.30
C GLU A 716 -26.31 -8.25 -2.69
N TYR A 717 -26.95 -7.86 -1.59
CA TYR A 717 -28.13 -8.56 -1.06
C TYR A 717 -29.21 -8.72 -2.14
N TRP A 718 -29.55 -7.66 -2.87
CA TRP A 718 -30.56 -7.74 -3.94
C TRP A 718 -30.14 -8.64 -5.10
N ASN A 719 -28.85 -8.69 -5.46
CA ASN A 719 -28.34 -9.64 -6.44
C ASN A 719 -28.55 -11.11 -5.99
N HIS A 720 -28.40 -11.40 -4.69
CA HIS A 720 -28.74 -12.70 -4.13
C HIS A 720 -30.24 -12.98 -4.13
N VAL A 721 -31.09 -12.00 -3.79
CA VAL A 721 -32.56 -12.12 -3.88
C VAL A 721 -32.98 -12.48 -5.30
N ILE A 722 -32.45 -11.80 -6.32
CA ILE A 722 -32.71 -12.10 -7.74
C ILE A 722 -32.30 -13.54 -8.07
N THR A 723 -31.09 -13.92 -7.68
CA THR A 723 -30.56 -15.27 -7.95
C THR A 723 -31.42 -16.35 -7.28
N SER A 724 -31.88 -16.11 -6.05
CA SER A 724 -32.76 -17.00 -5.29
C SER A 724 -34.12 -17.20 -5.98
N HIS A 725 -34.79 -16.10 -6.37
CA HIS A 725 -36.08 -16.16 -7.09
C HIS A 725 -35.96 -16.88 -8.44
N LEU A 726 -34.87 -16.66 -9.17
CA LEU A 726 -34.61 -17.37 -10.43
C LEU A 726 -34.35 -18.87 -10.18
N SER A 727 -33.61 -19.21 -9.13
CA SER A 727 -33.34 -20.61 -8.75
C SER A 727 -34.62 -21.33 -8.31
N ASP A 728 -35.52 -20.66 -7.60
CA ASP A 728 -36.85 -21.19 -7.22
C ASP A 728 -37.74 -21.48 -8.44
N GLN A 729 -37.54 -20.75 -9.54
CA GLN A 729 -38.18 -21.05 -10.82
C GLN A 729 -37.50 -22.18 -11.61
N GLY A 730 -36.37 -22.71 -11.13
CA GLY A 730 -35.68 -23.86 -11.72
C GLY A 730 -34.44 -23.52 -12.54
N VAL A 731 -33.85 -22.33 -12.37
CA VAL A 731 -32.53 -22.00 -12.92
C VAL A 731 -31.44 -22.73 -12.13
N LEU A 732 -30.56 -23.45 -12.82
CA LEU A 732 -29.39 -24.14 -12.25
C LEU A 732 -28.15 -23.73 -13.06
N ASP A 733 -27.05 -23.41 -12.38
CA ASP A 733 -25.79 -23.00 -13.02
C ASP A 733 -25.96 -21.89 -14.08
N GLY A 734 -26.83 -20.92 -13.78
CA GLY A 734 -27.13 -19.79 -14.66
C GLY A 734 -27.96 -20.13 -15.90
N HIS A 735 -28.60 -21.31 -15.97
CA HIS A 735 -29.36 -21.77 -17.13
C HIS A 735 -30.60 -22.58 -16.74
N PHE A 736 -31.60 -22.65 -17.62
CA PHE A 736 -32.71 -23.59 -17.44
C PHE A 736 -32.31 -24.98 -17.97
N PRO A 737 -32.43 -26.05 -17.17
CA PRO A 737 -32.21 -27.42 -17.64
C PRO A 737 -33.32 -27.85 -18.60
N LYS A 738 -33.12 -28.90 -19.41
CA LYS A 738 -34.15 -29.40 -20.36
C LYS A 738 -35.44 -29.86 -19.65
N VAL A 739 -35.30 -30.32 -18.41
CA VAL A 739 -36.39 -30.74 -17.54
C VAL A 739 -36.12 -30.24 -16.13
N THR A 740 -37.15 -29.85 -15.39
CA THR A 740 -37.04 -29.44 -13.99
C THR A 740 -38.19 -30.03 -13.19
N PHE A 741 -37.91 -30.36 -11.93
CA PHE A 741 -38.95 -30.77 -10.99
C PHE A 741 -39.72 -29.55 -10.50
N SER A 742 -41.01 -29.47 -10.84
CA SER A 742 -41.89 -28.45 -10.27
C SER A 742 -42.24 -28.83 -8.82
N LYS A 743 -41.78 -28.03 -7.84
CA LYS A 743 -42.17 -28.19 -6.42
C LYS A 743 -43.70 -28.01 -6.23
N GLU A 744 -44.31 -27.13 -7.04
CA GLU A 744 -45.74 -26.79 -7.01
C GLU A 744 -46.60 -27.97 -7.51
N ASN A 745 -46.18 -28.63 -8.59
CA ASN A 745 -46.94 -29.71 -9.24
C ASN A 745 -46.44 -31.13 -8.88
N ARG A 746 -45.36 -31.24 -8.08
CA ARG A 746 -44.66 -32.50 -7.73
C ARG A 746 -44.40 -33.42 -8.93
N LYS A 747 -44.06 -32.85 -10.10
CA LYS A 747 -43.83 -33.56 -11.36
C LYS A 747 -42.63 -32.99 -12.12
N ILE A 748 -41.99 -33.84 -12.93
CA ILE A 748 -40.95 -33.42 -13.89
C ILE A 748 -41.64 -32.73 -15.07
N VAL A 749 -41.32 -31.46 -15.29
CA VAL A 749 -41.88 -30.64 -16.38
C VAL A 749 -40.77 -30.40 -17.42
N SER A 750 -41.05 -30.64 -18.69
CA SER A 750 -40.18 -30.23 -19.80
C SER A 750 -40.26 -28.71 -19.97
N LEU A 751 -39.12 -28.03 -19.95
CA LEU A 751 -39.07 -26.58 -20.14
C LEU A 751 -39.05 -26.25 -21.63
N ASN A 752 -40.23 -25.92 -22.17
CA ASN A 752 -40.32 -25.25 -23.46
C ASN A 752 -40.15 -23.73 -23.29
N GLU A 753 -39.87 -23.02 -24.38
CA GLU A 753 -39.64 -21.57 -24.35
C GLU A 753 -40.82 -20.81 -23.70
N THR A 754 -42.06 -21.24 -23.91
CA THR A 754 -43.26 -20.63 -23.32
C THR A 754 -43.33 -20.79 -21.80
N GLU A 755 -42.97 -21.95 -21.27
CA GLU A 755 -42.95 -22.22 -19.82
C GLU A 755 -41.80 -21.46 -19.15
N ILE A 756 -40.64 -21.38 -19.79
CA ILE A 756 -39.51 -20.56 -19.32
C ILE A 756 -39.93 -19.09 -19.21
N LYS A 757 -40.53 -18.53 -20.27
CA LYS A 757 -41.05 -17.15 -20.25
C LYS A 757 -42.10 -16.95 -19.15
N ARG A 758 -43.01 -17.90 -18.95
CA ARG A 758 -44.02 -17.84 -17.88
C ARG A 758 -43.37 -17.78 -16.49
N ARG A 759 -42.38 -18.64 -16.23
CA ARG A 759 -41.66 -18.69 -14.95
C ARG A 759 -40.81 -17.45 -14.69
N LEU A 760 -40.12 -16.94 -15.71
CA LEU A 760 -39.37 -15.69 -15.61
C LEU A 760 -40.27 -14.48 -15.31
N ASN A 761 -41.43 -14.39 -15.96
CA ASN A 761 -42.42 -13.36 -15.63
C ASN A 761 -42.91 -13.50 -14.18
N LYS A 762 -43.19 -14.72 -13.70
CA LYS A 762 -43.54 -14.98 -12.29
C LYS A 762 -42.45 -14.49 -11.33
N ALA A 763 -41.18 -14.79 -11.59
CA ALA A 763 -40.06 -14.30 -10.77
C ALA A 763 -39.96 -12.76 -10.76
N LEU A 764 -40.07 -12.14 -11.94
CA LEU A 764 -40.03 -10.67 -12.05
C LEU A 764 -41.21 -9.99 -11.36
N ASP A 765 -42.41 -10.58 -11.42
CA ASP A 765 -43.58 -10.06 -10.72
C ASP A 765 -43.40 -10.14 -9.19
N GLU A 766 -42.77 -11.22 -8.67
CA GLU A 766 -42.44 -11.32 -7.24
C GLU A 766 -41.31 -10.35 -6.82
N LEU A 767 -40.28 -10.18 -7.65
CA LEU A 767 -39.22 -9.18 -7.43
C LEU A 767 -39.78 -7.74 -7.42
N ALA A 768 -40.75 -7.44 -8.28
CA ALA A 768 -41.45 -6.16 -8.28
C ALA A 768 -42.25 -5.94 -6.98
N LYS A 769 -43.00 -6.95 -6.52
CA LYS A 769 -43.75 -6.89 -5.24
C LYS A 769 -42.84 -6.66 -4.03
N GLN A 770 -41.60 -7.16 -4.10
CA GLN A 770 -40.59 -6.98 -3.06
C GLN A 770 -39.77 -5.69 -3.23
N ASN A 771 -40.16 -4.78 -4.12
CA ASN A 771 -39.49 -3.51 -4.40
C ASN A 771 -38.08 -3.61 -5.02
N CYS A 772 -37.59 -4.82 -5.30
CA CYS A 772 -36.23 -5.04 -5.84
C CYS A 772 -36.00 -4.27 -7.15
N LEU A 773 -36.95 -4.37 -8.08
CA LEU A 773 -36.85 -3.69 -9.38
C LEU A 773 -36.84 -2.17 -9.24
N GLY A 774 -37.61 -1.63 -8.30
CA GLY A 774 -37.63 -0.19 -8.01
C GLY A 774 -36.32 0.29 -7.39
N VAL A 775 -35.76 -0.47 -6.44
CA VAL A 775 -34.45 -0.16 -5.82
C VAL A 775 -33.34 -0.10 -6.86
N LEU A 776 -33.28 -1.07 -7.78
CA LEU A 776 -32.27 -1.08 -8.85
C LEU A 776 -32.37 0.17 -9.74
N LEU A 777 -33.57 0.58 -10.15
CA LEU A 777 -33.74 1.75 -11.00
C LEU A 777 -33.38 3.06 -10.28
N VAL A 778 -33.70 3.19 -9.00
CA VAL A 778 -33.35 4.39 -8.23
C VAL A 778 -31.83 4.48 -8.02
N THR A 779 -31.20 3.36 -7.64
CA THR A 779 -29.74 3.32 -7.39
C THR A 779 -28.89 3.42 -8.66
N LEU A 780 -29.48 3.18 -9.84
CA LEU A 780 -28.83 3.44 -11.12
C LEU A 780 -28.61 4.93 -11.39
N GLU A 781 -29.47 5.77 -10.82
CA GLU A 781 -29.44 7.23 -10.92
C GLU A 781 -28.88 7.88 -9.64
N ASP A 782 -28.17 7.11 -8.80
CA ASP A 782 -27.61 7.60 -7.53
C ASP A 782 -26.54 8.70 -7.74
N SER A 783 -26.34 9.54 -6.73
CA SER A 783 -25.26 10.53 -6.72
C SER A 783 -23.88 9.86 -6.69
N ASP A 784 -23.75 8.75 -5.98
CA ASP A 784 -22.51 8.00 -5.84
C ASP A 784 -22.26 7.13 -7.09
N PHE A 785 -21.15 7.39 -7.78
CA PHE A 785 -20.83 6.68 -9.03
C PHE A 785 -20.59 5.17 -8.82
N GLU A 786 -19.97 4.78 -7.71
CA GLU A 786 -19.75 3.35 -7.38
C GLU A 786 -21.08 2.59 -7.19
N VAL A 787 -22.09 3.24 -6.61
CA VAL A 787 -23.43 2.68 -6.43
C VAL A 787 -24.12 2.51 -7.78
N CYS A 788 -24.01 3.51 -8.66
CA CYS A 788 -24.52 3.44 -10.03
C CYS A 788 -23.91 2.28 -10.80
N LYS A 789 -22.59 2.10 -10.73
CA LYS A 789 -21.87 1.00 -11.39
C LYS A 789 -22.33 -0.36 -10.86
N MET A 790 -22.49 -0.51 -9.56
CA MET A 790 -22.97 -1.77 -8.97
C MET A 790 -24.40 -2.08 -9.44
N SER A 791 -25.31 -1.10 -9.41
CA SER A 791 -26.68 -1.28 -9.89
C SER A 791 -26.71 -1.60 -11.39
N ALA A 792 -25.96 -0.88 -12.21
CA ALA A 792 -25.80 -1.13 -13.65
C ALA A 792 -25.31 -2.55 -13.93
N ALA A 793 -24.30 -3.03 -13.20
CA ALA A 793 -23.78 -4.39 -13.35
C ALA A 793 -24.85 -5.46 -13.05
N ILE A 794 -25.63 -5.28 -11.98
CA ILE A 794 -26.73 -6.20 -11.63
C ILE A 794 -27.81 -6.18 -12.72
N ILE A 795 -28.23 -4.99 -13.16
CA ILE A 795 -29.25 -4.83 -14.20
C ILE A 795 -28.77 -5.42 -15.52
N ASN A 796 -27.53 -5.19 -15.94
CA ASN A 796 -26.97 -5.74 -17.18
C ASN A 796 -26.87 -7.27 -17.13
N LYS A 797 -26.49 -7.84 -15.98
CA LYS A 797 -26.49 -9.29 -15.78
C LYS A 797 -27.90 -9.87 -15.93
N LEU A 798 -28.90 -9.23 -15.33
CA LEU A 798 -30.30 -9.63 -15.46
C LEU A 798 -30.82 -9.44 -16.89
N LYS A 799 -30.54 -8.30 -17.54
CA LYS A 799 -30.92 -7.98 -18.93
C LYS A 799 -30.36 -9.03 -19.90
N THR A 800 -29.09 -9.37 -19.78
CA THR A 800 -28.42 -10.39 -20.61
C THR A 800 -29.08 -11.76 -20.42
N PHE A 801 -29.39 -12.13 -19.17
CA PHE A 801 -30.08 -13.38 -18.86
C PHE A 801 -31.51 -13.42 -19.44
N LEU A 802 -32.26 -12.31 -19.37
CA LEU A 802 -33.62 -12.22 -19.93
C LEU A 802 -33.63 -12.26 -21.46
N LEU A 803 -32.65 -11.61 -22.13
CA LEU A 803 -32.51 -11.64 -23.59
C LEU A 803 -32.22 -13.05 -24.11
N LYS A 804 -31.46 -13.86 -23.36
CA LYS A 804 -31.20 -15.27 -23.71
C LYS A 804 -32.48 -16.08 -23.94
N TYR A 805 -33.57 -15.75 -23.24
CA TYR A 805 -34.85 -16.43 -23.35
C TYR A 805 -35.92 -15.59 -24.06
N LYS A 806 -35.50 -14.59 -24.86
CA LYS A 806 -36.35 -13.79 -25.75
C LYS A 806 -37.53 -13.12 -25.05
N LEU A 807 -37.31 -12.60 -23.84
CA LEU A 807 -38.36 -11.90 -23.07
C LEU A 807 -38.71 -10.51 -23.64
N ASN A 808 -37.94 -10.03 -24.62
CA ASN A 808 -38.17 -8.82 -25.41
C ASN A 808 -39.20 -9.03 -26.55
N GLU A 809 -39.58 -10.27 -26.85
CA GLU A 809 -40.57 -10.58 -27.90
C GLU A 809 -41.96 -10.80 -27.28
N PRO A 810 -43.04 -10.29 -27.91
CA PRO A 810 -44.40 -10.52 -27.43
C PRO A 810 -44.74 -12.02 -27.42
N LEU A 811 -45.47 -12.46 -26.39
CA LEU A 811 -45.98 -13.83 -26.31
C LEU A 811 -46.81 -14.13 -27.56
N PRO A 812 -46.57 -15.24 -28.29
CA PRO A 812 -47.37 -15.57 -29.46
C PRO A 812 -48.84 -15.76 -29.08
N ALA A 813 -49.73 -15.24 -29.93
CA ALA A 813 -51.17 -15.31 -29.74
C ALA A 813 -51.72 -16.72 -30.07
N LEU A 814 -52.31 -17.37 -29.06
CA LEU A 814 -53.21 -18.57 -29.09
C LEU A 814 -52.61 -19.94 -29.53
N PRO A 815 -53.31 -21.08 -29.28
CA PRO A 815 -54.11 -21.53 -28.12
C PRO A 815 -53.39 -22.64 -27.32
N LEU A 816 -53.82 -22.93 -26.09
CA LEU A 816 -53.22 -23.99 -25.25
C LEU A 816 -53.28 -25.38 -25.92
N PRO A 817 -52.19 -26.18 -25.89
CA PRO A 817 -52.26 -27.61 -26.20
C PRO A 817 -53.09 -28.36 -25.15
N LYS A 818 -53.95 -29.25 -25.63
CA LYS A 818 -54.94 -30.04 -24.86
C LYS A 818 -54.38 -31.07 -23.87
N ASP A 819 -53.08 -31.09 -23.61
CA ASP A 819 -52.45 -32.05 -22.68
C ASP A 819 -51.76 -31.39 -21.46
N SER A 820 -52.14 -30.16 -21.12
CA SER A 820 -51.82 -29.59 -19.81
C SER A 820 -52.95 -29.91 -18.83
N ALA A 821 -52.65 -30.71 -17.81
CA ALA A 821 -53.58 -31.01 -16.73
C ALA A 821 -54.13 -29.70 -16.16
N THR A 822 -55.44 -29.53 -16.30
CA THR A 822 -56.28 -28.56 -15.61
C THR A 822 -55.93 -28.47 -14.14
N PHE A 823 -55.78 -27.26 -13.57
CA PHE A 823 -56.39 -26.91 -12.28
C PHE A 823 -56.49 -25.39 -12.04
N ASP A 824 -57.65 -25.08 -11.46
CA ASP A 824 -58.14 -23.95 -10.66
C ASP A 824 -57.73 -22.51 -10.97
N ALA A 825 -58.65 -21.84 -11.65
CA ALA A 825 -58.88 -20.43 -11.53
C ALA A 825 -59.43 -20.09 -10.13
N SER A 826 -58.56 -19.59 -9.25
CA SER A 826 -58.94 -18.62 -8.22
C SER A 826 -58.18 -17.30 -8.46
N TYR A 827 -58.27 -16.79 -9.69
CA TYR A 827 -58.01 -15.38 -9.94
C TYR A 827 -59.20 -14.59 -9.42
N ILE A 828 -58.99 -13.90 -8.30
CA ILE A 828 -59.89 -12.86 -7.80
C ILE A 828 -60.17 -11.91 -8.96
N LYS A 829 -61.45 -11.81 -9.34
CA LYS A 829 -61.96 -10.78 -10.24
C LYS A 829 -61.52 -9.42 -9.70
N TYR A 830 -60.66 -8.73 -10.44
CA TYR A 830 -60.57 -7.27 -10.31
C TYR A 830 -61.90 -6.70 -10.80
N GLU A 831 -62.72 -6.19 -9.88
CA GLU A 831 -63.79 -5.26 -10.22
C GLU A 831 -63.13 -3.99 -10.77
N SER A 832 -63.49 -3.65 -12.00
CA SER A 832 -63.16 -2.38 -12.64
C SER A 832 -63.77 -1.23 -11.84
N PRO A 833 -62.99 -0.25 -11.35
CA PRO A 833 -63.55 1.00 -10.88
C PRO A 833 -64.11 1.75 -12.09
N THR A 834 -65.38 2.10 -11.97
CA THR A 834 -66.15 2.97 -12.85
C THR A 834 -65.44 4.29 -13.13
N ASN A 835 -65.54 4.72 -14.39
CA ASN A 835 -65.30 6.09 -14.84
C ASN A 835 -66.03 7.09 -13.94
N ASP A 836 -65.27 7.96 -13.27
CA ASP A 836 -65.51 9.41 -13.17
C ASP A 836 -64.56 10.01 -12.12
N ALA A 837 -63.49 10.66 -12.59
CA ALA A 837 -62.87 11.84 -11.98
C ALA A 837 -61.69 12.31 -12.85
N SER A 838 -62.00 13.26 -13.73
CA SER A 838 -61.14 14.36 -14.19
C SER A 838 -59.61 14.20 -14.06
N SER A 839 -58.97 13.95 -15.21
CA SER A 839 -57.88 14.77 -15.75
C SER A 839 -57.33 15.84 -14.80
N ASN A 840 -56.15 15.58 -14.25
CA ASN A 840 -55.10 16.58 -14.04
C ASN A 840 -53.76 15.85 -13.95
N CYS A 841 -53.28 15.40 -15.10
CA CYS A 841 -51.85 15.15 -15.30
C CYS A 841 -51.41 16.26 -16.25
N GLU A 842 -51.04 17.41 -15.68
CA GLU A 842 -50.41 18.49 -16.45
C GLU A 842 -49.15 17.92 -17.09
N MET A 843 -49.18 17.77 -18.42
CA MET A 843 -47.97 17.65 -19.21
C MET A 843 -47.15 18.92 -18.97
N LEU A 844 -45.98 18.76 -18.33
CA LEU A 844 -44.97 19.80 -18.23
C LEU A 844 -44.46 20.14 -19.64
N ASN A 845 -45.13 21.08 -20.30
CA ASN A 845 -44.65 21.79 -21.49
C ASN A 845 -43.65 22.89 -21.10
N ASN A 846 -42.58 22.53 -20.40
CA ASN A 846 -41.54 23.48 -19.95
C ASN A 846 -40.12 23.15 -20.44
N SER A 847 -39.95 22.21 -21.37
CA SER A 847 -38.61 21.83 -21.86
C SER A 847 -37.89 22.95 -22.62
N ASN A 848 -38.62 23.89 -23.23
CA ASN A 848 -38.01 24.94 -24.05
C ASN A 848 -37.57 26.16 -23.22
N ASN A 849 -38.25 26.47 -22.11
CA ASN A 849 -37.85 27.58 -21.23
C ASN A 849 -36.65 27.20 -20.35
N VAL A 850 -36.50 25.92 -19.98
CA VAL A 850 -35.37 25.42 -19.19
C VAL A 850 -34.07 25.41 -20.01
N ILE A 851 -34.14 25.17 -21.32
CA ILE A 851 -32.94 25.20 -22.17
C ILE A 851 -32.43 26.64 -22.37
N GLU A 852 -33.32 27.64 -22.49
CA GLU A 852 -32.91 29.05 -22.52
C GLU A 852 -32.39 29.55 -21.16
N GLU A 853 -32.99 29.12 -20.04
CA GLU A 853 -32.46 29.44 -18.70
C GLU A 853 -31.10 28.78 -18.42
N ILE A 854 -30.84 27.55 -18.90
CA ILE A 854 -29.55 26.87 -18.72
C ILE A 854 -28.45 27.52 -19.57
N LEU A 855 -28.78 28.11 -20.72
CA LEU A 855 -27.81 28.79 -21.58
C LEU A 855 -27.40 30.18 -21.05
N ASP A 856 -28.21 30.81 -20.18
CA ASP A 856 -28.00 32.18 -19.68
C ASP A 856 -27.53 32.27 -18.21
N VAL A 857 -27.35 31.16 -17.49
CA VAL A 857 -27.01 31.17 -16.06
C VAL A 857 -25.49 31.04 -15.82
N ASN A 858 -24.88 32.07 -15.22
CA ASN A 858 -23.52 32.01 -14.68
C ASN A 858 -23.43 31.05 -13.48
N ASP A 859 -22.33 30.30 -13.35
CA ASP A 859 -22.11 29.27 -12.32
C ASP A 859 -22.29 29.74 -10.86
N ALA A 860 -22.11 31.04 -10.59
CA ALA A 860 -22.37 31.64 -9.29
C ALA A 860 -23.85 31.54 -8.85
N SER A 861 -24.80 31.50 -9.80
CA SER A 861 -26.23 31.34 -9.54
C SER A 861 -26.61 29.90 -9.20
N LEU A 862 -25.94 28.93 -9.83
CA LEU A 862 -26.07 27.50 -9.53
C LEU A 862 -25.56 27.21 -8.12
N LEU A 863 -24.39 27.75 -7.75
CA LEU A 863 -23.87 27.67 -6.38
C LEU A 863 -24.74 28.41 -5.36
N ALA A 864 -25.30 29.57 -5.69
CA ALA A 864 -26.26 30.27 -4.83
C ALA A 864 -27.57 29.48 -4.65
N SER A 865 -28.03 28.74 -5.67
CA SER A 865 -29.21 27.87 -5.57
C SER A 865 -28.94 26.64 -4.70
N ILE A 866 -27.74 26.06 -4.77
CA ILE A 866 -27.28 24.96 -3.92
C ILE A 866 -27.09 25.44 -2.48
N TYR A 867 -26.52 26.64 -2.29
CA TYR A 867 -26.36 27.27 -0.97
C TYR A 867 -27.72 27.64 -0.34
N ASN A 868 -28.67 28.17 -1.10
CA ASN A 868 -30.04 28.45 -0.64
C ASN A 868 -30.87 27.17 -0.35
N ASN A 869 -30.52 26.05 -0.99
CA ASN A 869 -31.07 24.74 -0.63
C ASN A 869 -30.41 24.19 0.65
N SER A 870 -29.15 24.53 0.91
CA SER A 870 -28.42 24.13 2.13
C SER A 870 -28.75 24.95 3.38
N THR A 871 -29.35 26.15 3.24
CA THR A 871 -29.75 26.99 4.39
C THR A 871 -31.16 26.71 4.91
N ASN A 872 -31.91 25.79 4.28
CA ASN A 872 -33.28 25.39 4.67
C ASN A 872 -33.33 23.97 5.30
N VAL A 873 -32.40 23.64 6.20
CA VAL A 873 -32.18 22.28 6.71
C VAL A 873 -33.24 21.79 7.71
N ASP A 874 -34.03 22.67 8.34
CA ASP A 874 -34.83 22.23 9.50
C ASP A 874 -36.24 21.66 9.21
N SER A 875 -36.66 21.41 7.95
CA SER A 875 -38.02 20.86 7.72
C SER A 875 -38.32 20.04 6.45
N LYS A 876 -37.33 19.68 5.61
CA LYS A 876 -37.59 19.06 4.29
C LYS A 876 -37.16 17.59 4.02
N PRO A 877 -36.30 16.88 4.78
CA PRO A 877 -35.81 15.55 4.35
C PRO A 877 -36.92 14.48 4.28
N GLN A 878 -37.94 14.54 5.14
CA GLN A 878 -39.04 13.55 5.14
C GLN A 878 -39.94 13.57 3.90
N LYS A 879 -39.96 14.66 3.10
CA LYS A 879 -40.81 14.74 1.89
C LYS A 879 -40.15 14.11 0.66
N SER A 880 -38.82 14.11 0.55
CA SER A 880 -38.09 13.48 -0.57
C SER A 880 -38.01 11.96 -0.40
N GLU A 881 -37.77 11.46 0.82
CA GLU A 881 -37.74 10.03 1.13
C GLU A 881 -39.07 9.34 0.81
N LYS A 882 -40.19 9.93 1.24
CA LYS A 882 -41.54 9.39 0.98
C LYS A 882 -41.85 9.29 -0.51
N LYS A 883 -41.43 10.27 -1.31
CA LYS A 883 -41.60 10.25 -2.78
C LYS A 883 -40.78 9.13 -3.42
N THR A 884 -39.56 8.92 -2.93
CA THR A 884 -38.65 7.88 -3.44
C THR A 884 -39.22 6.49 -3.19
N PHE A 885 -39.72 6.20 -1.98
CA PHE A 885 -40.36 4.91 -1.70
C PHE A 885 -41.71 4.71 -2.40
N GLN A 886 -42.50 5.78 -2.59
CA GLN A 886 -43.70 5.72 -3.42
C GLN A 886 -43.35 5.29 -4.85
N TYR A 887 -42.32 5.91 -5.45
CA TYR A 887 -41.84 5.51 -6.77
C TYR A 887 -41.40 4.05 -6.80
N ILE A 888 -40.56 3.63 -5.85
CA ILE A 888 -40.08 2.24 -5.74
C ILE A 888 -41.24 1.24 -5.72
N SER A 889 -42.28 1.50 -4.94
CA SER A 889 -43.46 0.62 -4.82
C SER A 889 -44.35 0.59 -6.07
N CYS A 890 -44.24 1.59 -6.95
CA CYS A 890 -45.01 1.66 -8.20
C CYS A 890 -44.33 0.98 -9.39
N VAL A 891 -43.05 0.57 -9.26
CA VAL A 891 -42.31 -0.06 -10.36
C VAL A 891 -42.81 -1.49 -10.57
N THR A 892 -43.62 -1.67 -11.62
CA THR A 892 -44.06 -2.98 -12.10
C THR A 892 -43.03 -3.63 -13.02
N ARG A 893 -43.17 -4.94 -13.26
CA ARG A 893 -42.35 -5.67 -14.24
C ARG A 893 -42.32 -4.97 -15.60
N GLN A 894 -43.46 -4.49 -16.10
CA GLN A 894 -43.55 -3.82 -17.40
C GLN A 894 -42.73 -2.53 -17.43
N ILE A 895 -42.86 -1.69 -16.40
CA ILE A 895 -42.11 -0.42 -16.28
C ILE A 895 -40.61 -0.70 -16.25
N PHE A 896 -40.19 -1.71 -15.48
CA PHE A 896 -38.80 -2.11 -15.39
C PHE A 896 -38.26 -2.62 -16.74
N LEU A 897 -38.95 -3.58 -17.38
CA LEU A 897 -38.53 -4.15 -18.66
C LEU A 897 -38.44 -3.09 -19.76
N GLN A 898 -39.39 -2.16 -19.81
CA GLN A 898 -39.36 -1.04 -20.75
C GLN A 898 -38.10 -0.18 -20.54
N LYS A 899 -37.86 0.28 -19.31
CA LYS A 899 -36.71 1.15 -19.00
C LYS A 899 -35.36 0.48 -19.29
N ILE A 900 -35.18 -0.80 -18.93
CA ILE A 900 -33.90 -1.49 -19.15
C ILE A 900 -33.64 -1.86 -20.62
N PHE A 901 -34.68 -2.15 -21.42
CA PHE A 901 -34.50 -2.51 -22.82
C PHE A 901 -34.34 -1.29 -23.72
N ASP A 902 -34.99 -0.17 -23.37
CA ASP A 902 -34.88 1.10 -24.10
C ASP A 902 -33.55 1.82 -23.80
N MET A 903 -32.95 1.58 -22.64
CA MET A 903 -31.71 2.24 -22.22
C MET A 903 -30.44 1.41 -22.54
N ASN A 904 -29.43 2.05 -23.13
CA ASN A 904 -28.08 1.52 -23.21
C ASN A 904 -27.32 1.88 -21.92
N ILE A 905 -27.34 0.96 -20.96
CA ILE A 905 -26.77 1.16 -19.62
C ILE A 905 -25.25 1.34 -19.69
N ASP A 906 -24.56 0.61 -20.56
CA ASP A 906 -23.10 0.72 -20.70
C ASP A 906 -22.71 2.11 -21.23
N ALA A 907 -23.42 2.60 -22.25
CA ALA A 907 -23.22 3.95 -22.77
C ALA A 907 -23.53 5.03 -21.72
N TYR A 908 -24.58 4.84 -20.91
CA TYR A 908 -24.92 5.75 -19.82
C TYR A 908 -23.82 5.82 -18.75
N ILE A 909 -23.25 4.68 -18.36
CA ILE A 909 -22.14 4.64 -17.38
C ILE A 909 -20.85 5.23 -17.99
N GLU A 910 -20.54 4.93 -19.24
CA GLU A 910 -19.39 5.53 -19.95
C GLU A 910 -19.52 7.05 -20.08
N GLU A 911 -20.72 7.56 -20.36
CA GLU A 911 -20.99 8.99 -20.42
C GLU A 911 -20.80 9.66 -19.06
N LYS A 912 -21.31 9.04 -17.98
CA LYS A 912 -21.13 9.53 -16.60
C LYS A 912 -19.65 9.49 -16.16
N ASP A 913 -18.92 8.43 -16.50
CA ASP A 913 -17.48 8.29 -16.25
C ASP A 913 -16.69 9.37 -17.00
N ARG A 914 -17.00 9.58 -18.29
CA ARG A 914 -16.41 10.64 -19.11
C ARG A 914 -16.72 12.02 -18.53
N TRP A 915 -17.96 12.26 -18.08
CA TRP A 915 -18.35 13.51 -17.45
C TRP A 915 -17.56 13.76 -16.17
N LEU A 916 -17.44 12.77 -15.28
CA LEU A 916 -16.65 12.87 -14.05
C LEU A 916 -15.15 13.11 -14.33
N ALA A 917 -14.58 12.37 -15.30
CA ALA A 917 -13.19 12.52 -15.71
C ALA A 917 -12.92 13.90 -16.32
N THR A 918 -13.85 14.45 -17.10
CA THR A 918 -13.70 15.76 -17.76
C THR A 918 -13.96 16.91 -16.78
N TYR A 919 -14.98 16.82 -15.93
CA TYR A 919 -15.38 17.89 -15.02
C TYR A 919 -14.35 18.13 -13.90
N THR A 920 -13.79 17.07 -13.31
CA THR A 920 -12.78 17.19 -12.24
C THR A 920 -11.38 17.58 -12.74
N THR A 921 -11.15 17.59 -14.05
CA THR A 921 -9.81 17.87 -14.63
C THR A 921 -9.80 18.84 -15.81
N SER A 922 -10.93 19.45 -16.20
CA SER A 922 -10.93 20.32 -17.39
C SER A 922 -10.15 21.61 -17.14
N PHE A 923 -8.95 21.65 -17.72
CA PHE A 923 -8.13 22.83 -17.90
C PHE A 923 -8.94 24.01 -18.49
N GLU A 924 -9.96 23.72 -19.29
CA GLU A 924 -10.84 24.72 -19.93
C GLU A 924 -11.70 25.48 -18.93
N SER A 925 -12.32 24.80 -17.94
CA SER A 925 -13.12 25.47 -16.89
C SER A 925 -12.27 26.40 -16.05
N VAL A 926 -11.11 25.93 -15.59
CA VAL A 926 -10.17 26.74 -14.79
C VAL A 926 -9.63 27.92 -15.61
N LEU A 927 -9.32 27.73 -16.89
CA LEU A 927 -8.85 28.81 -17.77
C LEU A 927 -9.94 29.85 -18.03
N ASP A 928 -11.20 29.43 -18.19
CA ASP A 928 -12.34 30.32 -18.39
C ASP A 928 -12.71 31.09 -17.13
N ASP A 929 -12.64 30.47 -15.95
CA ASP A 929 -12.82 31.14 -14.66
C ASP A 929 -11.76 32.24 -14.48
N ILE A 930 -10.50 31.93 -14.78
CA ILE A 930 -9.38 32.87 -14.66
C ILE A 930 -9.49 34.04 -15.66
N LEU A 931 -9.80 33.76 -16.93
CA LEU A 931 -9.95 34.79 -17.96
C LEU A 931 -11.16 35.69 -17.69
N THR A 932 -12.22 35.14 -17.10
CA THR A 932 -13.44 35.89 -16.77
C THR A 932 -13.25 36.77 -15.54
N MET A 933 -12.50 36.32 -14.52
CA MET A 933 -12.22 37.11 -13.32
C MET A 933 -11.19 38.22 -13.55
N TYR A 934 -10.17 38.01 -14.39
CA TYR A 934 -9.21 39.09 -14.71
C TYR A 934 -9.85 40.23 -15.52
N LYS A 935 -10.82 39.90 -16.39
CA LYS A 935 -11.66 40.90 -17.09
C LYS A 935 -12.52 41.73 -16.13
N LYS A 936 -12.71 41.28 -14.87
CA LYS A 936 -13.51 41.93 -13.84
C LYS A 936 -12.69 42.70 -12.78
N GLU A 937 -11.35 42.70 -12.86
CA GLU A 937 -10.42 43.39 -11.93
C GLU A 937 -10.62 43.06 -10.42
N ASP A 938 -11.26 41.94 -10.07
CA ASP A 938 -11.56 41.59 -8.69
C ASP A 938 -10.53 40.61 -8.12
N VAL A 939 -9.56 41.13 -7.36
CA VAL A 939 -8.38 40.39 -6.88
C VAL A 939 -8.69 39.52 -5.64
N ASN A 940 -9.76 39.82 -4.88
CA ASN A 940 -10.00 39.21 -3.56
C ASN A 940 -10.85 37.93 -3.58
N SER A 941 -11.56 37.64 -4.67
CA SER A 941 -12.47 36.49 -4.76
C SER A 941 -11.78 35.16 -5.12
N MET A 942 -10.48 35.19 -5.44
CA MET A 942 -9.68 34.00 -5.78
C MET A 942 -8.97 33.33 -4.58
N ASP A 943 -8.99 33.92 -3.38
CA ASP A 943 -8.40 33.32 -2.18
C ASP A 943 -9.22 32.12 -1.64
N CYS A 944 -10.37 31.82 -2.24
CA CYS A 944 -11.31 30.78 -1.80
C CYS A 944 -11.34 29.51 -2.69
N TYR A 945 -10.42 29.39 -3.66
CA TYR A 945 -10.31 28.23 -4.55
C TYR A 945 -9.15 27.30 -4.20
#